data_AF-A0A3M9Z8L4-F1
#
_entry.id   AF-A0A3M9Z8L4-F1
#
_cell.length_a   1.000
_cell.length_b   1.000
_cell.length_c   1.000
_cell.angle_alpha   90.00
_cell.angle_beta   90.00
_cell.angle_gamma   90.00
#
_symmetry.space_group_name_H-M   'P 1'
#
loop_
_entity.id
_entity.type
_entity.pdbx_description
1 polymer ?
#
loop_
_entity_poly.entity_id
_entity_poly.type
_entity_poly.pdbx_seq_one_letter_code
_entity_poly.pdbx_strand_id
1 'polypeptide(L)'
;MEILAVTLKNFKSHGDRRFSFQPGTNAICGENGAGKTSILEAIAWVLFNHRGIYKNEDLIRNGSGSAQVTVSFISNRDGRTYEVQRCTSKGYTIFDPQLGVKLDYRHIEDEIIPWLRQHLGVAPGTDLARLFANTIGVPQGTFTADFLQPPDRRKQIFDSILKVEEYRQTNQDLLAVEKYGRAEVATCERAIAQCEELLKDWELLQARRQTLSDEIANNEATLLKLQAELTVLQAEKDKLAQQAQQMQQLTAQLQQLTAQVEGRQQTVSLLQQAVQRSQQAVEICTTHRASYQAYRQIEATLQQLEQQLKQRQILWKQREARQQQLVEQHNQLTRLGLQLEALTEAASQLEALQPLVAQQIEWEQQQSTIVDQLNQLQAFKLEQQNLTRQLNKLQSDQTRLEQEIGQIQAHQAEVDQIPAWEQKRERLQEQLSRVEAAKQFEAELRQLVTLGESRRDQHQSQAEQVLAVLHQMQQSLPLMANSSFEATLHALQAGVQLNTDLLNALWRILADLSEQTSPTKLHHQLLHVKQQLEQTYQYRAELVTLDSRQTQSVYVQAEMHQLQTRLAQVQQALAAEPTWQQQRADLISKLNQLDNPKGRSQLLERNLQQHSALHAQYNSRLAEYTALQQQITDLDAQLTQFAEVETALEQQQQLRQTHQSGYLTYVQHQNDANQLAGVEAELQTATTQLRQLEAQRLAVQTEYEQCSQTYDLDRAQQIEAVYRETCSQADQIAGGLPQQRKLLLELDSQLEMLQTTAQKRDRAQLELKQSEKVRRFITFARKVYKEAGPRITERYVQTISREADRLFRELLNRPNLALEWTREYDILVQEGAHTRRLVNLSGGEQMCAALAVRLALLRVLADVDIAFFDEPTTNMDRPRRQSLAEAIANIKTFRQLFVISHDDTFEQVTENVILVEREV
;
A
#
# COMPACT_ATOMS: atom_id res chain seq x y z
N MET A 1 0.83 53.74 -14.49
CA MET A 1 -0.04 54.22 -13.38
C MET A 1 0.13 55.73 -13.25
N GLU A 2 -0.91 56.49 -12.88
CA GLU A 2 -0.82 57.95 -12.63
C GLU A 2 -1.76 58.39 -11.50
N ILE A 3 -1.26 59.07 -10.47
CA ILE A 3 -2.07 59.63 -9.38
C ILE A 3 -2.58 61.02 -9.79
N LEU A 4 -3.89 61.21 -9.74
CA LEU A 4 -4.56 62.44 -10.14
C LEU A 4 -4.82 63.38 -8.97
N ALA A 5 -5.24 62.84 -7.83
CA ALA A 5 -5.54 63.64 -6.66
C ALA A 5 -5.51 62.82 -5.36
N VAL A 6 -5.26 63.51 -4.25
CA VAL A 6 -5.45 62.99 -2.90
C VAL A 6 -6.31 63.96 -2.08
N THR A 7 -7.33 63.41 -1.43
CA THR A 7 -8.23 64.14 -0.53
C THR A 7 -8.05 63.62 0.88
N LEU A 8 -7.74 64.51 1.81
CA LEU A 8 -7.47 64.25 3.22
C LEU A 8 -8.60 64.83 4.07
N LYS A 9 -9.28 64.00 4.86
CA LYS A 9 -10.27 64.42 5.86
C LYS A 9 -9.87 63.94 7.25
N ASN A 10 -9.66 64.88 8.17
CA ASN A 10 -9.22 64.66 9.55
C ASN A 10 -7.97 63.77 9.65
N PHE A 11 -7.04 63.91 8.70
CA PHE A 11 -5.84 63.09 8.60
C PHE A 11 -4.61 63.89 9.05
N LYS A 12 -4.00 63.48 10.17
CA LYS A 12 -2.91 64.20 10.85
C LYS A 12 -3.21 65.70 11.02
N SER A 13 -2.44 66.58 10.37
CA SER A 13 -2.59 68.03 10.41
C SER A 13 -3.68 68.59 9.49
N HIS A 14 -4.25 67.79 8.59
CA HIS A 14 -5.19 68.23 7.55
C HIS A 14 -6.65 67.98 7.95
N GLY A 15 -7.49 69.01 7.89
CA GLY A 15 -8.90 68.97 8.26
C GLY A 15 -9.79 68.47 7.14
N ASP A 16 -9.85 69.21 6.03
CA ASP A 16 -10.49 68.79 4.78
C ASP A 16 -9.79 69.47 3.61
N ARG A 17 -8.88 68.77 2.94
CA ARG A 17 -8.08 69.31 1.83
C ARG A 17 -7.98 68.34 0.67
N ARG A 18 -7.93 68.88 -0.54
CA ARG A 18 -7.70 68.13 -1.78
C ARG A 18 -6.49 68.70 -2.52
N PHE A 19 -5.55 67.83 -2.84
CA PHE A 19 -4.38 68.15 -3.66
C PHE A 19 -4.50 67.43 -5.00
N SER A 20 -4.30 68.15 -6.11
CA SER A 20 -4.30 67.61 -7.47
C SER A 20 -2.88 67.55 -8.00
N PHE A 21 -2.59 66.50 -8.77
CA PHE A 21 -1.27 66.24 -9.34
C PHE A 21 -1.35 66.20 -10.86
N GLN A 22 -0.21 66.41 -11.51
CA GLN A 22 -0.05 66.38 -12.96
C GLN A 22 1.02 65.35 -13.35
N PRO A 23 1.10 64.94 -14.63
CA PRO A 23 2.26 64.22 -15.16
C PRO A 23 3.56 65.03 -14.96
N GLY A 24 4.69 64.34 -14.92
CA GLY A 24 6.01 64.95 -14.72
C GLY A 24 6.36 65.16 -13.24
N THR A 25 7.19 66.17 -12.96
CA THR A 25 7.69 66.44 -11.61
C THR A 25 6.76 67.37 -10.84
N ASN A 26 6.21 66.86 -9.73
CA ASN A 26 5.34 67.56 -8.79
C ASN A 26 6.14 67.91 -7.52
N ALA A 27 6.47 69.19 -7.33
CA ALA A 27 7.09 69.69 -6.12
C ALA A 27 6.02 70.04 -5.07
N ILE A 28 6.12 69.47 -3.88
CA ILE A 28 5.25 69.76 -2.74
C ILE A 28 6.05 70.63 -1.76
N CYS A 29 5.76 71.92 -1.74
CA CYS A 29 6.49 72.95 -1.00
C CYS A 29 5.65 73.56 0.12
N GLY A 30 6.30 74.10 1.16
CA GLY A 30 5.64 74.71 2.32
C GLY A 30 6.54 74.73 3.55
N GLU A 31 6.10 75.37 4.64
CA GLU A 31 6.89 75.47 5.87
C GLU A 31 7.07 74.11 6.57
N ASN A 32 8.07 74.02 7.45
CA ASN A 32 8.26 72.84 8.29
C ASN A 32 7.08 72.66 9.24
N GLY A 33 6.51 71.45 9.28
CA GLY A 33 5.31 71.17 10.07
C GLY A 33 3.98 71.54 9.39
N ALA A 34 3.98 72.03 8.15
CA ALA A 34 2.74 72.29 7.39
C ALA A 34 1.99 71.02 6.96
N GLY A 35 2.58 69.84 7.14
CA GLY A 35 1.96 68.55 6.81
C GLY A 35 2.24 68.04 5.40
N LYS A 36 3.38 68.44 4.79
CA LYS A 36 3.81 67.98 3.45
C LYS A 36 3.99 66.46 3.39
N THR A 37 4.75 65.90 4.33
CA THR A 37 4.97 64.44 4.46
C THR A 37 3.67 63.67 4.69
N SER A 38 2.66 64.28 5.35
CA SER A 38 1.33 63.68 5.53
C SER A 38 0.64 63.34 4.21
N ILE A 39 0.95 64.05 3.12
CA ILE A 39 0.39 63.76 1.78
C ILE A 39 0.97 62.45 1.24
N LEU A 40 2.29 62.26 1.37
CA LEU A 40 2.97 61.02 0.99
C LEU A 40 2.45 59.83 1.81
N GLU A 41 2.38 60.00 3.13
CA GLU A 41 1.93 58.96 4.05
C GLU A 41 0.48 58.56 3.79
N ALA A 42 -0.37 59.52 3.41
CA ALA A 42 -1.75 59.24 3.03
C ALA A 42 -1.83 58.37 1.76
N ILE A 43 -1.02 58.67 0.73
CA ILE A 43 -0.96 57.86 -0.48
C ILE A 43 -0.39 56.46 -0.18
N ALA A 44 0.68 56.39 0.61
CA ALA A 44 1.30 55.15 1.09
C ALA A 44 0.28 54.25 1.81
N TRP A 45 -0.53 54.87 2.68
CA TRP A 45 -1.55 54.19 3.47
C TRP A 45 -2.67 53.61 2.62
N VAL A 46 -3.11 54.34 1.60
CA VAL A 46 -4.25 53.94 0.77
C VAL A 46 -3.84 52.98 -0.34
N LEU A 47 -2.81 53.30 -1.13
CA LEU A 47 -2.48 52.50 -2.32
C LEU A 47 -1.53 51.35 -2.02
N PHE A 48 -0.61 51.51 -1.07
CA PHE A 48 0.45 50.54 -0.80
C PHE A 48 0.26 49.79 0.52
N ASN A 49 -0.82 50.08 1.24
CA ASN A 49 -1.10 49.53 2.57
C ASN A 49 0.06 49.73 3.57
N HIS A 50 0.83 50.81 3.40
CA HIS A 50 1.99 51.13 4.22
C HIS A 50 1.64 52.20 5.26
N ARG A 51 1.93 51.95 6.54
CA ARG A 51 1.59 52.83 7.67
C ARG A 51 2.81 53.39 8.41
N GLY A 52 4.02 52.99 8.01
CA GLY A 52 5.23 53.23 8.79
C GLY A 52 5.14 52.60 10.19
N ILE A 53 5.66 53.31 11.20
CA ILE A 53 5.70 52.89 12.61
C ILE A 53 4.42 53.33 13.38
N TYR A 54 3.52 54.06 12.71
CA TYR A 54 2.38 54.72 13.35
C TYR A 54 1.18 53.80 13.56
N LYS A 55 0.46 53.99 14.68
CA LYS A 55 -0.84 53.33 14.95
C LYS A 55 -1.97 54.05 14.22
N ASN A 56 -3.14 53.41 14.12
CA ASN A 56 -4.32 54.03 13.50
C ASN A 56 -4.73 55.36 14.16
N GLU A 57 -4.52 55.48 15.48
CA GLU A 57 -4.83 56.68 16.27
C GLU A 57 -3.95 57.86 15.86
N ASP A 58 -2.68 57.61 15.55
CA ASP A 58 -1.70 58.64 15.15
C ASP A 58 -1.99 59.24 13.77
N LEU A 59 -2.83 58.58 12.97
CA LEU A 59 -3.29 59.07 11.66
C LEU A 59 -4.49 60.02 11.79
N ILE A 60 -5.16 60.02 12.94
CA ILE A 60 -6.38 60.81 13.18
C ILE A 60 -6.00 62.18 13.73
N ARG A 61 -6.57 63.23 13.15
CA ARG A 61 -6.42 64.59 13.67
C ARG A 61 -6.99 64.69 15.09
N ASN A 62 -6.25 65.32 15.99
CA ASN A 62 -6.68 65.57 17.37
C ASN A 62 -8.08 66.20 17.41
N GLY A 63 -8.99 65.59 18.18
CA GLY A 63 -10.39 66.02 18.30
C GLY A 63 -11.37 65.38 17.32
N SER A 64 -10.92 64.50 16.41
CA SER A 64 -11.77 63.78 15.46
C SER A 64 -11.97 62.31 15.83
N GLY A 65 -13.12 61.72 15.47
CA GLY A 65 -13.41 60.30 15.71
C GLY A 65 -12.89 59.33 14.64
N SER A 66 -12.51 59.82 13.45
CA SER A 66 -11.97 59.01 12.36
C SER A 66 -11.26 59.86 11.33
N ALA A 67 -10.29 59.27 10.63
CA ALA A 67 -9.64 59.86 9.47
C ALA A 67 -10.07 59.14 8.18
N GLN A 68 -10.12 59.89 7.08
CA GLN A 68 -10.45 59.37 5.76
C GLN A 68 -9.52 59.97 4.72
N VAL A 69 -8.96 59.11 3.87
CA VAL A 69 -8.14 59.49 2.71
C VAL A 69 -8.77 58.90 1.46
N THR A 70 -8.83 59.70 0.40
CA THR A 70 -9.27 59.24 -0.93
C THR A 70 -8.20 59.56 -1.95
N VAL A 71 -7.73 58.56 -2.69
CA VAL A 71 -6.73 58.71 -3.74
C VAL A 71 -7.36 58.36 -5.09
N SER A 72 -7.37 59.32 -6.00
CA SER A 72 -7.84 59.14 -7.38
C SER A 72 -6.64 58.87 -8.27
N PHE A 73 -6.63 57.78 -9.04
CA PHE A 73 -5.52 57.41 -9.92
C PHE A 73 -5.99 56.70 -11.20
N ILE A 74 -5.15 56.71 -12.24
CA ILE A 74 -5.32 55.97 -13.50
C ILE A 74 -4.58 54.64 -13.39
N SER A 75 -5.31 53.54 -13.58
CA SER A 75 -4.77 52.19 -13.53
C SER A 75 -3.81 51.92 -14.68
N ASN A 76 -2.71 51.22 -14.39
CA ASN A 76 -1.77 50.76 -15.41
C ASN A 76 -2.32 49.62 -16.28
N ARG A 77 -3.36 48.93 -15.82
CA ARG A 77 -3.89 47.72 -16.46
C ARG A 77 -4.85 48.05 -17.60
N ASP A 78 -5.79 48.96 -17.35
CA ASP A 78 -6.92 49.23 -18.25
C ASP A 78 -7.07 50.72 -18.59
N GLY A 79 -6.21 51.58 -18.06
CA GLY A 79 -6.24 53.03 -18.33
C GLY A 79 -7.43 53.78 -17.73
N ARG A 80 -8.23 53.13 -16.87
CA ARG A 80 -9.39 53.75 -16.22
C ARG A 80 -9.02 54.51 -14.95
N THR A 81 -9.85 55.48 -14.60
CA THR A 81 -9.73 56.21 -13.34
C THR A 81 -10.44 55.45 -12.23
N TYR A 82 -9.78 55.32 -11.08
CA TYR A 82 -10.34 54.74 -9.86
C TYR A 82 -10.14 55.68 -8.68
N GLU A 83 -11.12 55.71 -7.77
CA GLU A 83 -11.01 56.38 -6.48
C GLU A 83 -10.95 55.33 -5.38
N VAL A 84 -9.79 55.22 -4.72
CA VAL A 84 -9.59 54.33 -3.58
C VAL A 84 -9.68 55.17 -2.32
N GLN A 85 -10.70 54.90 -1.52
CA GLN A 85 -10.94 55.53 -0.24
C GLN A 85 -10.58 54.55 0.88
N ARG A 86 -9.86 55.03 1.89
CA ARG A 86 -9.61 54.30 3.13
C ARG A 86 -10.02 55.13 4.32
N CYS A 87 -10.78 54.52 5.23
CA CYS A 87 -11.21 55.12 6.49
C CYS A 87 -10.70 54.29 7.67
N THR A 88 -10.26 54.93 8.74
CA THR A 88 -9.77 54.24 9.94
C THR A 88 -10.85 53.39 10.62
N SER A 89 -12.12 53.76 10.48
CA SER A 89 -13.26 53.03 11.07
C SER A 89 -14.00 52.11 10.10
N LYS A 90 -14.10 52.48 8.81
CA LYS A 90 -14.94 51.79 7.80
C LYS A 90 -14.15 50.98 6.76
N GLY A 91 -12.82 50.92 6.86
CA GLY A 91 -11.99 50.14 5.94
C GLY A 91 -11.86 50.77 4.55
N TYR A 92 -11.72 49.94 3.52
CA TYR A 92 -11.52 50.37 2.14
C TYR A 92 -12.84 50.52 1.37
N THR A 93 -12.84 51.37 0.35
CA THR A 93 -13.92 51.52 -0.62
C THR A 93 -13.30 51.91 -1.95
N ILE A 94 -13.59 51.16 -3.00
CA ILE A 94 -13.08 51.43 -4.35
C ILE A 94 -14.26 51.82 -5.23
N PHE A 95 -14.13 52.97 -5.90
CA PHE A 95 -15.15 53.53 -6.76
C PHE A 95 -14.59 53.72 -8.17
N ASP A 96 -15.35 53.29 -9.18
CA ASP A 96 -15.09 53.56 -10.59
C ASP A 96 -15.98 54.73 -11.05
N PRO A 97 -15.45 55.96 -11.13
CA PRO A 97 -16.22 57.13 -11.57
C PRO A 97 -16.71 57.04 -13.03
N GLN A 98 -16.06 56.25 -13.89
CA GLN A 98 -16.47 56.13 -15.29
C GLN A 98 -17.70 55.21 -15.44
N LEU A 99 -17.81 54.20 -14.58
CA LEU A 99 -18.99 53.32 -14.51
C LEU A 99 -20.05 53.78 -13.51
N GLY A 100 -19.70 54.68 -12.59
CA GLY A 100 -20.58 55.11 -11.50
C GLY A 100 -20.84 54.00 -10.47
N VAL A 101 -19.96 52.99 -10.38
CA VAL A 101 -20.15 51.79 -9.56
C VAL A 101 -19.10 51.70 -8.45
N LYS A 102 -19.54 51.33 -7.25
CA LYS A 102 -18.68 50.93 -6.14
C LYS A 102 -18.39 49.42 -6.24
N LEU A 103 -17.11 49.05 -6.21
CA LEU A 103 -16.70 47.64 -6.23
C LEU A 103 -16.93 47.01 -4.84
N ASP A 104 -17.64 45.87 -4.79
CA ASP A 104 -17.96 45.16 -3.53
C ASP A 104 -16.81 44.23 -3.12
N TYR A 105 -15.65 44.83 -2.78
CA TYR A 105 -14.55 44.12 -2.13
C TYR A 105 -14.57 44.37 -0.63
N ARG A 106 -14.49 43.31 0.17
CA ARG A 106 -14.60 43.38 1.64
C ARG A 106 -13.33 42.91 2.33
N HIS A 107 -12.62 41.94 1.75
CA HIS A 107 -11.43 41.35 2.36
C HIS A 107 -10.16 42.08 1.90
N ILE A 108 -9.43 42.67 2.85
CA ILE A 108 -8.25 43.48 2.54
C ILE A 108 -7.15 42.62 1.89
N GLU A 109 -6.79 41.49 2.51
CA GLU A 109 -5.64 40.68 2.07
C GLU A 109 -5.92 39.83 0.82
N ASP A 110 -7.14 39.30 0.69
CA ASP A 110 -7.49 38.34 -0.36
C ASP A 110 -8.09 38.99 -1.62
N GLU A 111 -8.72 40.17 -1.50
CA GLU A 111 -9.41 40.82 -2.61
C GLU A 111 -8.77 42.18 -2.96
N ILE A 112 -8.67 43.07 -1.98
CA ILE A 112 -8.28 44.48 -2.21
C ILE A 112 -6.79 44.62 -2.52
N ILE A 113 -5.90 43.94 -1.79
CA ILE A 113 -4.46 43.99 -2.04
C ILE A 113 -4.10 43.35 -3.39
N PRO A 114 -4.63 42.16 -3.77
CA PRO A 114 -4.46 41.63 -5.12
C PRO A 114 -4.99 42.55 -6.21
N TRP A 115 -6.15 43.18 -6.00
CA TRP A 115 -6.69 44.17 -6.92
C TRP A 115 -5.75 45.38 -7.07
N LEU A 116 -5.28 45.96 -5.95
CA LEU A 116 -4.32 47.06 -5.96
C LEU A 116 -3.04 46.67 -6.68
N ARG A 117 -2.43 45.50 -6.38
CA ARG A 117 -1.24 45.00 -7.10
C ARG A 117 -1.45 45.02 -8.61
N GLN A 118 -2.59 44.47 -9.05
CA GLN A 118 -2.87 44.34 -10.46
C GLN A 118 -3.11 45.69 -11.15
N HIS A 119 -3.85 46.60 -10.51
CA HIS A 119 -4.20 47.90 -11.07
C HIS A 119 -3.08 48.94 -10.94
N LEU A 120 -2.15 48.78 -9.99
CA LEU A 120 -0.91 49.55 -9.88
C LEU A 120 0.17 49.07 -10.87
N GLY A 121 0.06 47.86 -11.42
CA GLY A 121 1.05 47.29 -12.35
C GLY A 121 2.18 46.54 -11.64
N VAL A 122 1.91 45.96 -10.47
CA VAL A 122 2.88 45.21 -9.68
C VAL A 122 2.66 43.71 -9.83
N ALA A 123 3.73 42.94 -9.99
CA ALA A 123 3.67 41.49 -10.16
C ALA A 123 2.96 40.77 -8.98
N PRO A 124 2.24 39.65 -9.23
CA PRO A 124 1.59 38.86 -8.18
C PRO A 124 2.59 38.44 -7.09
N GLY A 125 2.13 38.40 -5.82
CA GLY A 125 2.97 38.02 -4.67
C GLY A 125 3.88 39.11 -4.09
N THR A 126 4.04 40.25 -4.76
CA THR A 126 4.89 41.35 -4.26
C THR A 126 4.26 42.03 -3.04
N ASP A 127 4.99 42.17 -1.94
CA ASP A 127 4.55 42.95 -0.78
C ASP A 127 4.55 44.46 -1.14
N LEU A 128 3.36 45.05 -1.27
CA LEU A 128 3.19 46.46 -1.64
C LEU A 128 3.79 47.40 -0.58
N ALA A 129 3.72 47.04 0.70
CA ALA A 129 4.20 47.90 1.78
C ALA A 129 5.73 47.94 1.81
N ARG A 130 6.39 46.80 1.55
CA ARG A 130 7.85 46.73 1.40
C ARG A 130 8.34 47.36 0.10
N LEU A 131 7.61 47.14 -1.01
CA LEU A 131 7.91 47.78 -2.30
C LEU A 131 7.89 49.30 -2.14
N PHE A 132 6.88 49.82 -1.43
CA PHE A 132 6.80 51.23 -1.11
C PHE A 132 7.97 51.70 -0.26
N ALA A 133 8.18 51.11 0.92
CA ALA A 133 9.20 51.55 1.87
C ALA A 133 10.64 51.51 1.32
N ASN A 134 10.96 50.53 0.47
CA ASN A 134 12.33 50.31 0.01
C ASN A 134 12.62 50.92 -1.35
N THR A 135 11.58 51.18 -2.17
CA THR A 135 11.76 51.48 -3.60
C THR A 135 10.96 52.70 -4.06
N ILE A 136 9.64 52.76 -3.78
CA ILE A 136 8.74 53.81 -4.34
C ILE A 136 8.69 55.08 -3.49
N GLY A 137 8.61 54.94 -2.16
CA GLY A 137 8.47 56.05 -1.22
C GLY A 137 9.55 55.98 -0.17
N VAL A 138 10.51 56.90 -0.25
CA VAL A 138 11.64 56.96 0.67
C VAL A 138 11.34 57.94 1.79
N PRO A 139 11.21 57.50 3.05
CA PRO A 139 11.05 58.40 4.18
C PRO A 139 12.26 59.32 4.38
N GLN A 140 12.03 60.49 4.97
CA GLN A 140 13.07 61.46 5.28
C GLN A 140 14.27 60.81 6.01
N GLY A 141 15.49 61.08 5.53
CA GLY A 141 16.74 60.60 6.15
C GLY A 141 17.09 59.12 5.87
N THR A 142 16.29 58.37 5.12
CA THR A 142 16.53 56.95 4.83
C THR A 142 17.12 56.68 3.43
N PHE A 143 17.50 57.74 2.71
CA PHE A 143 17.97 57.64 1.32
C PHE A 143 19.20 56.77 1.12
N THR A 144 20.18 56.93 2.00
CA THR A 144 21.45 56.21 1.96
C THR A 144 21.47 55.04 2.95
N ALA A 145 20.51 55.00 3.88
CA ALA A 145 20.53 54.11 5.04
C ALA A 145 20.61 52.62 4.66
N ASP A 146 19.82 52.17 3.67
CA ASP A 146 19.81 50.76 3.24
C ASP A 146 21.14 50.34 2.61
N PHE A 147 21.78 51.24 1.86
CA PHE A 147 23.05 50.97 1.17
C PHE A 147 24.26 51.04 2.12
N LEU A 148 24.13 51.73 3.26
CA LEU A 148 25.13 51.83 4.31
C LEU A 148 25.06 50.69 5.34
N GLN A 149 24.04 49.81 5.25
CA GLN A 149 23.95 48.63 6.11
C GLN A 149 25.08 47.61 5.86
N PRO A 150 25.39 46.73 6.83
CA PRO A 150 26.31 45.61 6.63
C PRO A 150 25.88 44.69 5.48
N PRO A 151 26.82 43.97 4.83
CA PRO A 151 26.56 43.15 3.64
C PRO A 151 25.38 42.16 3.79
N ASP A 152 25.24 41.50 4.94
CA ASP A 152 24.17 40.51 5.16
C ASP A 152 22.78 41.15 5.21
N ARG A 153 22.66 42.32 5.86
CA ARG A 153 21.42 43.11 5.91
C ARG A 153 21.05 43.62 4.51
N ARG A 154 22.02 44.10 3.72
CA ARG A 154 21.78 44.53 2.34
C ARG A 154 21.29 43.37 1.48
N LYS A 155 21.92 42.20 1.60
CA LYS A 155 21.47 40.99 0.89
C LYS A 155 20.04 40.63 1.22
N GLN A 156 19.66 40.63 2.49
CA GLN A 156 18.27 40.37 2.88
C GLN A 156 17.27 41.39 2.28
N ILE A 157 17.62 42.67 2.27
CA ILE A 157 16.77 43.73 1.71
C ILE A 157 16.66 43.56 0.19
N PHE A 158 17.77 43.51 -0.54
CA PHE A 158 17.77 43.52 -2.00
C PHE A 158 17.44 42.16 -2.65
N ASP A 159 17.78 41.02 -2.04
CA ASP A 159 17.35 39.69 -2.53
C ASP A 159 15.81 39.58 -2.50
N SER A 160 15.17 40.18 -1.49
CA SER A 160 13.72 40.21 -1.37
C SER A 160 13.05 41.08 -2.45
N ILE A 161 13.71 42.18 -2.85
CA ILE A 161 13.25 43.07 -3.91
C ILE A 161 13.45 42.41 -5.29
N LEU A 162 14.54 41.67 -5.48
CA LEU A 162 14.86 40.93 -6.70
C LEU A 162 14.10 39.60 -6.86
N LYS A 163 13.27 39.21 -5.88
CA LYS A 163 12.47 37.97 -5.88
C LYS A 163 13.28 36.69 -6.07
N VAL A 164 14.53 36.68 -5.62
CA VAL A 164 15.42 35.51 -5.75
C VAL A 164 14.98 34.38 -4.79
N GLU A 165 14.27 34.73 -3.72
CA GLU A 165 13.85 33.79 -2.68
C GLU A 165 12.74 32.84 -3.10
N GLU A 166 11.95 33.19 -4.12
CA GLU A 166 10.97 32.30 -4.72
C GLU A 166 11.62 31.06 -5.34
N TYR A 167 12.80 31.22 -5.97
CA TYR A 167 13.57 30.10 -6.53
C TYR A 167 14.13 29.19 -5.43
N ARG A 168 14.57 29.80 -4.32
CA ARG A 168 15.13 29.10 -3.17
C ARG A 168 14.04 28.30 -2.46
N GLN A 169 12.85 28.89 -2.27
CA GLN A 169 11.68 28.22 -1.71
C GLN A 169 11.18 27.08 -2.60
N THR A 170 11.01 27.31 -3.89
CA THR A 170 10.56 26.27 -4.84
C THR A 170 11.50 25.06 -4.83
N ASN A 171 12.82 25.28 -4.75
CA ASN A 171 13.81 24.20 -4.61
C ASN A 171 13.70 23.43 -3.28
N GLN A 172 13.32 24.10 -2.18
CA GLN A 172 13.03 23.44 -0.90
C GLN A 172 11.75 22.61 -0.99
N ASP A 173 10.67 23.15 -1.56
CA ASP A 173 9.40 22.45 -1.71
C ASP A 173 9.54 21.19 -2.59
N LEU A 174 10.36 21.26 -3.64
CA LEU A 174 10.69 20.12 -4.51
C LEU A 174 11.43 18.98 -3.79
N LEU A 175 12.01 19.20 -2.61
CA LEU A 175 12.65 18.14 -1.83
C LEU A 175 11.64 17.07 -1.37
N ALA A 176 10.43 17.47 -1.00
CA ALA A 176 9.37 16.54 -0.62
C ALA A 176 8.97 15.66 -1.82
N VAL A 177 8.87 16.27 -2.99
CA VAL A 177 8.53 15.60 -4.26
C VAL A 177 9.65 14.64 -4.68
N GLU A 178 10.92 15.01 -4.50
CA GLU A 178 12.06 14.12 -4.78
C GLU A 178 12.07 12.89 -3.86
N LYS A 179 11.79 13.08 -2.56
CA LYS A 179 11.66 11.98 -1.59
C LYS A 179 10.54 11.02 -1.99
N TYR A 180 9.39 11.56 -2.39
CA TYR A 180 8.26 10.77 -2.88
C TYR A 180 8.65 9.95 -4.13
N GLY A 181 9.25 10.58 -5.15
CA GLY A 181 9.68 9.87 -6.36
C GLY A 181 10.72 8.77 -6.09
N ARG A 182 11.59 8.94 -5.08
CA ARG A 182 12.52 7.88 -4.65
C ARG A 182 11.80 6.73 -3.93
N ALA A 183 10.80 7.03 -3.11
CA ALA A 183 10.03 6.03 -2.39
C ALA A 183 9.18 5.15 -3.33
N GLU A 184 8.58 5.75 -4.36
CA GLU A 184 7.83 5.02 -5.40
C GLU A 184 8.74 4.01 -6.14
N VAL A 185 9.91 4.46 -6.61
CA VAL A 185 10.91 3.58 -7.26
C VAL A 185 11.29 2.42 -6.33
N ALA A 186 11.62 2.69 -5.07
CA ALA A 186 11.99 1.66 -4.10
C ALA A 186 10.83 0.69 -3.77
N THR A 187 9.58 1.11 -3.95
CA THR A 187 8.41 0.25 -3.76
C THR A 187 8.23 -0.70 -4.93
N CYS A 188 8.35 -0.19 -6.16
CA CYS A 188 8.34 -1.02 -7.36
C CYS A 188 9.50 -2.04 -7.35
N GLU A 189 10.72 -1.63 -7.00
CA GLU A 189 11.88 -2.54 -6.90
C GLU A 189 11.64 -3.68 -5.90
N ARG A 190 11.07 -3.38 -4.73
CA ARG A 190 10.71 -4.41 -3.73
C ARG A 190 9.63 -5.36 -4.23
N ALA A 191 8.60 -4.85 -4.90
CA ALA A 191 7.53 -5.67 -5.46
C ALA A 191 8.06 -6.61 -6.56
N ILE A 192 8.97 -6.13 -7.42
CA ILE A 192 9.65 -6.94 -8.44
C ILE A 192 10.46 -8.05 -7.78
N ALA A 193 11.29 -7.72 -6.78
CA ALA A 193 12.12 -8.70 -6.09
C ALA A 193 11.30 -9.82 -5.42
N GLN A 194 10.17 -9.47 -4.79
CA GLN A 194 9.24 -10.46 -4.20
C GLN A 194 8.65 -11.38 -5.27
N CYS A 195 8.24 -10.83 -6.42
CA CYS A 195 7.71 -11.64 -7.50
C CYS A 195 8.79 -12.55 -8.11
N GLU A 196 10.01 -12.04 -8.31
CA GLU A 196 11.14 -12.82 -8.83
C GLU A 196 11.52 -13.97 -7.90
N GLU A 197 11.46 -13.77 -6.58
CA GLU A 197 11.70 -14.84 -5.60
C GLU A 197 10.67 -15.97 -5.70
N LEU A 198 9.39 -15.63 -5.85
CA LEU A 198 8.32 -16.62 -6.04
C LEU A 198 8.43 -17.35 -7.39
N LEU A 199 9.03 -16.72 -8.41
CA LEU A 199 9.18 -17.26 -9.76
C LEU A 199 10.43 -18.12 -9.96
N LYS A 200 11.28 -18.31 -8.94
CA LYS A 200 12.53 -19.11 -9.06
C LYS A 200 12.32 -20.51 -9.62
N ASP A 201 11.25 -21.19 -9.18
CA ASP A 201 10.97 -22.58 -9.56
C ASP A 201 10.09 -22.69 -10.82
N TRP A 202 9.72 -21.57 -11.44
CA TRP A 202 8.79 -21.52 -12.59
C TRP A 202 9.23 -22.44 -13.73
N GLU A 203 10.47 -22.29 -14.21
CA GLU A 203 10.99 -23.06 -15.35
C GLU A 203 11.10 -24.56 -15.02
N LEU A 204 11.48 -24.88 -13.79
CA LEU A 204 11.62 -26.26 -13.33
C LEU A 204 10.26 -26.95 -13.23
N LEU A 205 9.23 -26.27 -12.71
CA LEU A 205 7.86 -26.78 -12.67
C LEU A 205 7.27 -26.91 -14.07
N GLN A 206 7.58 -25.98 -14.97
CA GLN A 206 7.11 -26.01 -16.36
C GLN A 206 7.73 -27.21 -17.12
N ALA A 207 9.02 -27.46 -16.93
CA ALA A 207 9.69 -28.65 -17.47
C ALA A 207 9.10 -29.95 -16.89
N ARG A 208 8.86 -29.99 -15.56
CA ARG A 208 8.28 -31.16 -14.88
C ARG A 208 6.85 -31.46 -15.34
N ARG A 209 6.05 -30.41 -15.59
CA ARG A 209 4.70 -30.51 -16.15
C ARG A 209 4.75 -31.08 -17.57
N GLN A 210 5.71 -30.63 -18.39
CA GLN A 210 5.89 -31.16 -19.74
C GLN A 210 6.28 -32.63 -19.72
N THR A 211 7.28 -33.02 -18.92
CA THR A 211 7.71 -34.43 -18.81
C THR A 211 6.58 -35.34 -18.34
N LEU A 212 5.80 -34.90 -17.34
CA LEU A 212 4.66 -35.68 -16.84
C LEU A 212 3.55 -35.80 -17.88
N SER A 213 3.28 -34.73 -18.64
CA SER A 213 2.33 -34.77 -19.76
C SER A 213 2.75 -35.76 -20.84
N ASP A 214 4.03 -35.77 -21.20
CA ASP A 214 4.57 -36.69 -22.20
C ASP A 214 4.53 -38.15 -21.71
N GLU A 215 4.82 -38.40 -20.42
CA GLU A 215 4.67 -39.71 -19.78
C GLU A 215 3.22 -40.21 -19.80
N ILE A 216 2.25 -39.35 -19.46
CA ILE A 216 0.82 -39.69 -19.50
C ILE A 216 0.41 -40.05 -20.93
N ALA A 217 0.80 -39.25 -21.93
CA ALA A 217 0.47 -39.51 -23.32
C ALA A 217 1.06 -40.86 -23.81
N ASN A 218 2.29 -41.18 -23.41
CA ASN A 218 2.92 -42.45 -23.75
C ASN A 218 2.23 -43.65 -23.05
N ASN A 219 1.87 -43.50 -21.77
CA ASN A 219 1.14 -44.51 -21.01
C ASN A 219 -0.25 -44.77 -21.60
N GLU A 220 -0.98 -43.73 -22.01
CA GLU A 220 -2.28 -43.86 -22.68
C GLU A 220 -2.16 -44.57 -24.03
N ALA A 221 -1.16 -44.21 -24.84
CA ALA A 221 -0.90 -44.88 -26.11
C ALA A 221 -0.53 -46.37 -25.93
N THR A 222 0.23 -46.68 -24.87
CA THR A 222 0.61 -48.06 -24.53
C THR A 222 -0.59 -48.86 -24.03
N LEU A 223 -1.43 -48.27 -23.18
CA LEU A 223 -2.66 -48.89 -22.68
C LEU A 223 -3.62 -49.22 -23.82
N LEU A 224 -3.79 -48.33 -24.80
CA LEU A 224 -4.62 -48.57 -25.98
C LEU A 224 -4.12 -49.77 -26.80
N LYS A 225 -2.80 -49.91 -26.97
CA LYS A 225 -2.20 -51.07 -27.65
C LYS A 225 -2.45 -52.36 -26.88
N LEU A 226 -2.20 -52.38 -25.58
CA LEU A 226 -2.42 -53.54 -24.72
C LEU A 226 -3.90 -53.95 -24.66
N GLN A 227 -4.82 -52.99 -24.64
CA GLN A 227 -6.26 -53.25 -24.71
C GLN A 227 -6.65 -53.90 -26.04
N ALA A 228 -6.10 -53.43 -27.17
CA ALA A 228 -6.32 -54.08 -28.46
C ALA A 228 -5.77 -55.52 -28.47
N GLU A 229 -4.57 -55.75 -27.95
CA GLU A 229 -3.98 -57.09 -27.81
C GLU A 229 -4.82 -58.01 -26.90
N LEU A 230 -5.32 -57.50 -25.77
CA LEU A 230 -6.21 -58.25 -24.87
C LEU A 230 -7.51 -58.66 -25.56
N THR A 231 -8.10 -57.81 -26.41
CA THR A 231 -9.32 -58.20 -27.14
C THR A 231 -9.07 -59.34 -28.12
N VAL A 232 -7.90 -59.37 -28.77
CA VAL A 232 -7.51 -60.46 -29.67
C VAL A 232 -7.25 -61.75 -28.88
N LEU A 233 -6.46 -61.67 -27.81
CA LEU A 233 -6.14 -62.81 -26.95
C LEU A 233 -7.38 -63.39 -26.25
N GLN A 234 -8.32 -62.55 -25.82
CA GLN A 234 -9.59 -62.98 -25.23
C GLN A 234 -10.43 -63.76 -26.23
N ALA A 235 -10.53 -63.30 -27.48
CA ALA A 235 -11.24 -64.02 -28.53
C ALA A 235 -10.61 -65.40 -28.84
N GLU A 236 -9.27 -65.48 -28.85
CA GLU A 236 -8.56 -66.76 -29.00
C GLU A 236 -8.76 -67.70 -27.80
N LYS A 237 -8.72 -67.17 -26.57
CA LYS A 237 -9.00 -67.91 -25.34
C LYS A 237 -10.42 -68.47 -25.32
N ASP A 238 -11.42 -67.65 -25.66
CA ASP A 238 -12.83 -68.07 -25.68
C ASP A 238 -13.07 -69.18 -26.71
N LYS A 239 -12.41 -69.09 -27.88
CA LYS A 239 -12.45 -70.14 -28.91
C LYS A 239 -11.86 -71.46 -28.40
N LEU A 240 -10.71 -71.42 -27.73
CA LEU A 240 -10.07 -72.63 -27.16
C LEU A 240 -10.89 -73.20 -25.99
N ALA A 241 -11.53 -72.36 -25.17
CA ALA A 241 -12.42 -72.79 -24.10
C ALA A 241 -13.68 -73.50 -24.63
N GLN A 242 -14.27 -73.00 -25.72
CA GLN A 242 -15.38 -73.67 -26.40
C GLN A 242 -14.97 -75.05 -26.93
N GLN A 243 -13.78 -75.17 -27.53
CA GLN A 243 -13.25 -76.46 -28.01
C GLN A 243 -13.01 -77.44 -26.84
N ALA A 244 -12.48 -76.97 -25.72
CA ALA A 244 -12.30 -77.79 -24.51
C ALA A 244 -13.64 -78.29 -23.93
N GLN A 245 -14.66 -77.43 -23.91
CA GLN A 245 -16.01 -77.79 -23.43
C GLN A 245 -16.69 -78.81 -24.36
N GLN A 246 -16.57 -78.64 -25.68
CA GLN A 246 -17.03 -79.62 -26.67
C GLN A 246 -16.35 -80.98 -26.48
N MET A 247 -15.03 -80.99 -26.26
CA MET A 247 -14.28 -82.22 -25.96
C MET A 247 -14.76 -82.91 -24.68
N GLN A 248 -15.02 -82.17 -23.59
CA GLN A 248 -15.58 -82.75 -22.36
C GLN A 248 -16.97 -83.36 -22.57
N GLN A 249 -17.84 -82.69 -23.32
CA GLN A 249 -19.18 -83.20 -23.65
C GLN A 249 -19.10 -84.48 -24.48
N LEU A 250 -18.26 -84.51 -25.52
CA LEU A 250 -18.05 -85.69 -26.36
C LEU A 250 -17.45 -86.84 -25.55
N THR A 251 -16.52 -86.56 -24.63
CA THR A 251 -15.94 -87.58 -23.74
C THR A 251 -17.01 -88.22 -22.84
N ALA A 252 -17.88 -87.41 -22.23
CA ALA A 252 -18.97 -87.90 -21.38
C ALA A 252 -19.99 -88.72 -22.18
N GLN A 253 -20.34 -88.28 -23.39
CA GLN A 253 -21.23 -89.02 -24.29
C GLN A 253 -20.63 -90.37 -24.73
N LEU A 254 -19.34 -90.40 -25.03
CA LEU A 254 -18.63 -91.61 -25.45
C LEU A 254 -18.53 -92.62 -24.30
N GLN A 255 -18.27 -92.16 -23.06
CA GLN A 255 -18.32 -93.02 -21.86
C GLN A 255 -19.71 -93.62 -21.63
N GLN A 256 -20.76 -92.81 -21.75
CA GLN A 256 -22.14 -93.27 -21.60
C GLN A 256 -22.53 -94.30 -22.66
N LEU A 257 -22.23 -94.02 -23.94
CA LEU A 257 -22.53 -94.94 -25.05
C LEU A 257 -21.73 -96.23 -24.96
N THR A 258 -20.48 -96.17 -24.49
CA THR A 258 -19.64 -97.37 -24.28
C THR A 258 -20.24 -98.30 -23.23
N ALA A 259 -20.67 -97.76 -22.08
CA ALA A 259 -21.33 -98.54 -21.04
C ALA A 259 -22.66 -99.16 -21.51
N GLN A 260 -23.42 -98.46 -22.35
CA GLN A 260 -24.67 -98.97 -22.94
C GLN A 260 -24.42 -100.11 -23.95
N VAL A 261 -23.38 -100.02 -24.76
CA VAL A 261 -22.98 -101.06 -25.72
C VAL A 261 -22.55 -102.33 -24.97
N GLU A 262 -21.71 -102.20 -23.93
CA GLU A 262 -21.25 -103.33 -23.11
C GLU A 262 -22.42 -104.07 -22.43
N GLY A 263 -23.36 -103.32 -21.83
CA GLY A 263 -24.55 -103.90 -21.22
C GLY A 263 -25.46 -104.64 -22.21
N ARG A 264 -25.58 -104.14 -23.45
CA ARG A 264 -26.37 -104.80 -24.50
C ARG A 264 -25.69 -106.02 -25.10
N GLN A 265 -24.36 -106.03 -25.24
CA GLN A 265 -23.60 -107.22 -25.66
C GLN A 265 -23.80 -108.41 -24.70
N GLN A 266 -23.79 -108.16 -23.40
CA GLN A 266 -24.05 -109.20 -22.39
C GLN A 266 -25.47 -109.78 -22.50
N THR A 267 -26.45 -108.94 -22.82
CA THR A 267 -27.86 -109.37 -23.01
C THR A 267 -28.01 -110.31 -24.21
N VAL A 268 -27.33 -110.03 -25.33
CA VAL A 268 -27.37 -110.86 -26.55
C VAL A 268 -26.77 -112.26 -26.31
N SER A 269 -25.68 -112.35 -25.53
CA SER A 269 -25.05 -113.64 -25.19
C SER A 269 -25.96 -114.56 -24.37
N LEU A 270 -26.77 -114.00 -23.46
CA LEU A 270 -27.68 -114.78 -22.61
C LEU A 270 -28.87 -115.34 -23.40
N LEU A 271 -29.37 -114.59 -24.38
CA LEU A 271 -30.51 -114.99 -25.22
C LEU A 271 -30.16 -116.14 -26.20
N GLN A 272 -28.92 -116.26 -26.65
CA GLN A 272 -28.47 -117.37 -27.52
C GLN A 272 -28.54 -118.74 -26.83
N GLN A 273 -28.30 -118.79 -25.52
CA GLN A 273 -28.35 -120.04 -24.74
C GLN A 273 -29.79 -120.53 -24.48
N ALA A 274 -30.77 -119.63 -24.55
CA ALA A 274 -32.18 -119.95 -24.32
C ALA A 274 -32.84 -120.70 -25.50
N VAL A 275 -32.46 -120.39 -26.76
CA VAL A 275 -33.04 -121.01 -27.98
C VAL A 275 -32.86 -122.54 -28.03
N GLN A 276 -31.77 -123.05 -27.45
CA GLN A 276 -31.43 -124.46 -27.50
C GLN A 276 -32.31 -125.35 -26.58
N ARG A 277 -32.92 -124.75 -25.55
CA ARG A 277 -33.77 -125.46 -24.58
C ARG A 277 -35.22 -125.61 -25.07
N SER A 278 -35.67 -124.74 -25.96
CA SER A 278 -37.05 -124.64 -26.45
C SER A 278 -37.52 -125.78 -27.38
N GLN A 279 -36.64 -126.45 -28.13
CA GLN A 279 -37.04 -127.46 -29.12
C GLN A 279 -37.60 -128.77 -28.55
N GLN A 280 -37.30 -129.10 -27.28
CA GLN A 280 -37.66 -130.38 -26.66
C GLN A 280 -39.07 -130.42 -26.05
N ALA A 281 -39.77 -129.29 -25.96
CA ALA A 281 -41.03 -129.23 -25.22
C ALA A 281 -42.31 -129.23 -26.09
N VAL A 282 -42.19 -129.18 -27.42
CA VAL A 282 -43.33 -129.11 -28.36
C VAL A 282 -44.24 -130.35 -28.31
N GLU A 283 -43.70 -131.52 -27.96
CA GLU A 283 -44.43 -132.80 -28.03
C GLU A 283 -45.42 -133.01 -26.86
N ILE A 284 -45.25 -132.26 -25.75
CA ILE A 284 -46.00 -132.50 -24.51
C ILE A 284 -47.27 -131.62 -24.44
N CYS A 285 -47.38 -130.57 -25.24
CA CYS A 285 -48.48 -129.60 -25.18
C CYS A 285 -49.79 -130.02 -25.88
N THR A 286 -49.80 -131.05 -26.72
CA THR A 286 -51.00 -131.41 -27.50
C THR A 286 -52.17 -131.96 -26.67
N THR A 287 -51.94 -132.33 -25.41
CA THR A 287 -52.88 -133.15 -24.61
C THR A 287 -53.78 -132.36 -23.66
N HIS A 288 -53.50 -131.08 -23.35
CA HIS A 288 -54.13 -130.37 -22.22
C HIS A 288 -54.93 -129.09 -22.56
N ARG A 289 -55.48 -128.99 -23.78
CA ARG A 289 -56.10 -127.78 -24.37
C ARG A 289 -57.43 -127.30 -23.74
N ALA A 290 -58.15 -128.14 -23.01
CA ALA A 290 -59.48 -127.78 -22.48
C ALA A 290 -59.44 -126.85 -21.25
N SER A 291 -58.37 -126.91 -20.44
CA SER A 291 -58.20 -126.10 -19.24
C SER A 291 -57.84 -124.63 -19.53
N TYR A 292 -57.35 -124.33 -20.73
CA TYR A 292 -56.90 -123.01 -21.20
C TYR A 292 -58.07 -122.02 -21.43
N GLN A 293 -59.23 -122.52 -21.86
CA GLN A 293 -60.34 -121.65 -22.25
C GLN A 293 -61.06 -120.99 -21.06
N ALA A 294 -61.02 -121.60 -19.87
CA ALA A 294 -61.60 -121.02 -18.66
C ALA A 294 -60.75 -119.88 -18.06
N TYR A 295 -59.42 -119.90 -18.28
CA TYR A 295 -58.49 -118.90 -17.75
C TYR A 295 -58.63 -117.53 -18.47
N ARG A 296 -59.01 -117.54 -19.74
CA ARG A 296 -59.08 -116.34 -20.58
C ARG A 296 -60.22 -115.37 -20.23
N GLN A 297 -61.25 -115.85 -19.53
CA GLN A 297 -62.35 -114.99 -19.08
C GLN A 297 -61.99 -114.18 -17.82
N ILE A 298 -61.00 -114.62 -17.04
CA ILE A 298 -60.50 -113.94 -15.83
C ILE A 298 -59.52 -112.79 -16.18
N GLU A 299 -58.87 -112.87 -17.34
CA GLU A 299 -57.91 -111.87 -17.85
C GLU A 299 -58.58 -110.55 -18.28
N ALA A 300 -59.80 -110.63 -18.83
CA ALA A 300 -60.55 -109.45 -19.28
C ALA A 300 -60.95 -108.51 -18.13
N THR A 301 -61.24 -109.06 -16.95
CA THR A 301 -61.58 -108.30 -15.74
C THR A 301 -60.37 -107.59 -15.10
N LEU A 302 -59.14 -108.08 -15.33
CA LEU A 302 -57.91 -107.45 -14.81
C LEU A 302 -57.52 -106.18 -15.58
N GLN A 303 -57.78 -106.10 -16.89
CA GLN A 303 -57.46 -104.91 -17.71
C GLN A 303 -58.26 -103.66 -17.33
N GLN A 304 -59.47 -103.83 -16.80
CA GLN A 304 -60.34 -102.72 -16.40
C GLN A 304 -59.85 -102.05 -15.10
N LEU A 305 -59.26 -102.82 -14.18
CA LEU A 305 -58.64 -102.34 -12.94
C LEU A 305 -57.30 -101.63 -13.19
N GLU A 306 -56.55 -102.01 -14.24
CA GLU A 306 -55.30 -101.34 -14.65
C GLU A 306 -55.51 -99.91 -15.19
N GLN A 307 -56.66 -99.62 -15.81
CA GLN A 307 -56.99 -98.26 -16.25
C GLN A 307 -57.24 -97.31 -15.07
N GLN A 308 -57.82 -97.81 -13.98
CA GLN A 308 -58.05 -97.03 -12.76
C GLN A 308 -56.73 -96.70 -12.03
N LEU A 309 -55.72 -97.59 -12.09
CA LEU A 309 -54.37 -97.31 -11.58
C LEU A 309 -53.65 -96.19 -12.35
N LYS A 310 -53.82 -96.10 -13.68
CA LYS A 310 -53.24 -95.02 -14.50
C LYS A 310 -53.83 -93.65 -14.16
N GLN A 311 -55.13 -93.56 -13.88
CA GLN A 311 -55.77 -92.32 -13.44
C GLN A 311 -55.28 -91.86 -12.06
N ARG A 312 -55.11 -92.78 -11.10
CA ARG A 312 -54.48 -92.49 -9.79
C ARG A 312 -53.07 -91.92 -9.95
N GLN A 313 -52.27 -92.46 -10.87
CA GLN A 313 -50.89 -92.00 -11.11
C GLN A 313 -50.81 -90.58 -11.69
N ILE A 314 -51.79 -90.16 -12.49
CA ILE A 314 -51.89 -88.79 -13.02
C ILE A 314 -52.21 -87.78 -11.89
N LEU A 315 -53.20 -88.09 -11.04
CA LEU A 315 -53.58 -87.26 -9.90
C LEU A 315 -52.43 -87.13 -8.88
N TRP A 316 -51.69 -88.21 -8.65
CA TRP A 316 -50.51 -88.20 -7.78
C TRP A 316 -49.39 -87.28 -8.32
N LYS A 317 -49.11 -87.32 -9.64
CA LYS A 317 -48.14 -86.40 -10.27
C LYS A 317 -48.57 -84.93 -10.19
N GLN A 318 -49.87 -84.65 -10.36
CA GLN A 318 -50.40 -83.29 -10.21
C GLN A 318 -50.24 -82.80 -8.76
N ARG A 319 -50.51 -83.67 -7.79
CA ARG A 319 -50.32 -83.40 -6.36
C ARG A 319 -48.84 -83.16 -6.01
N GLU A 320 -47.93 -83.94 -6.57
CA GLU A 320 -46.48 -83.77 -6.37
C GLU A 320 -45.96 -82.46 -6.99
N ALA A 321 -46.43 -82.07 -8.17
CA ALA A 321 -46.09 -80.80 -8.79
C ALA A 321 -46.59 -79.59 -7.98
N ARG A 322 -47.81 -79.65 -7.44
CA ARG A 322 -48.34 -78.60 -6.54
C ARG A 322 -47.57 -78.55 -5.22
N GLN A 323 -47.15 -79.70 -4.68
CA GLN A 323 -46.31 -79.77 -3.48
C GLN A 323 -44.93 -79.12 -3.70
N GLN A 324 -44.31 -79.30 -4.87
CA GLN A 324 -43.04 -78.63 -5.20
C GLN A 324 -43.20 -77.11 -5.30
N GLN A 325 -44.28 -76.63 -5.94
CA GLN A 325 -44.61 -75.20 -6.00
C GLN A 325 -44.85 -74.60 -4.60
N LEU A 326 -45.46 -75.37 -3.70
CA LEU A 326 -45.71 -74.95 -2.31
C LEU A 326 -44.40 -74.73 -1.52
N VAL A 327 -43.42 -75.63 -1.71
CA VAL A 327 -42.09 -75.53 -1.06
C VAL A 327 -41.32 -74.31 -1.58
N GLU A 328 -41.41 -74.02 -2.88
CA GLU A 328 -40.78 -72.84 -3.47
C GLU A 328 -41.36 -71.53 -2.91
N GLN A 329 -42.69 -71.43 -2.81
CA GLN A 329 -43.38 -70.28 -2.22
C GLN A 329 -43.07 -70.13 -0.72
N HIS A 330 -42.96 -71.24 0.01
CA HIS A 330 -42.57 -71.22 1.43
C HIS A 330 -41.17 -70.60 1.63
N ASN A 331 -40.18 -71.03 0.84
CA ASN A 331 -38.81 -70.50 0.93
C ASN A 331 -38.75 -69.00 0.62
N GLN A 332 -39.55 -68.53 -0.34
CA GLN A 332 -39.65 -67.10 -0.67
C GLN A 332 -40.30 -66.29 0.47
N LEU A 333 -41.35 -66.83 1.10
CA LEU A 333 -41.98 -66.23 2.28
C LEU A 333 -41.00 -66.13 3.46
N THR A 334 -40.23 -67.17 3.75
CA THR A 334 -39.22 -67.15 4.82
C THR A 334 -38.16 -66.08 4.58
N ARG A 335 -37.69 -65.92 3.33
CA ARG A 335 -36.72 -64.88 2.98
C ARG A 335 -37.29 -63.47 3.17
N LEU A 336 -38.51 -63.22 2.72
CA LEU A 336 -39.18 -61.93 2.88
C LEU A 336 -39.51 -61.65 4.36
N GLY A 337 -39.85 -62.67 5.14
CA GLY A 337 -40.09 -62.57 6.59
C GLY A 337 -38.84 -62.10 7.34
N LEU A 338 -37.68 -62.71 7.09
CA LEU A 338 -36.40 -62.30 7.70
C LEU A 338 -36.02 -60.84 7.35
N GLN A 339 -36.34 -60.39 6.14
CA GLN A 339 -36.09 -59.01 5.71
C GLN A 339 -37.02 -58.02 6.42
N LEU A 340 -38.29 -58.38 6.65
CA LEU A 340 -39.22 -57.56 7.40
C LEU A 340 -38.85 -57.49 8.89
N GLU A 341 -38.41 -58.61 9.50
CA GLU A 341 -37.92 -58.63 10.87
C GLU A 341 -36.72 -57.69 11.07
N ALA A 342 -35.73 -57.74 10.17
CA ALA A 342 -34.58 -56.83 10.20
C ALA A 342 -34.98 -55.35 10.07
N LEU A 343 -36.03 -55.04 9.30
CA LEU A 343 -36.55 -53.67 9.17
C LEU A 343 -37.35 -53.23 10.40
N THR A 344 -38.06 -54.14 11.08
CA THR A 344 -38.71 -53.83 12.36
C THR A 344 -37.71 -53.57 13.48
N GLU A 345 -36.58 -54.29 13.48
CA GLU A 345 -35.46 -54.03 14.40
C GLU A 345 -34.78 -52.69 14.09
N ALA A 346 -34.66 -52.33 12.81
CA ALA A 346 -34.19 -51.00 12.40
C ALA A 346 -35.13 -49.87 12.85
N ALA A 347 -36.46 -50.09 12.89
CA ALA A 347 -37.43 -49.13 13.38
C ALA A 347 -37.31 -48.89 14.90
N SER A 348 -37.15 -49.95 15.69
CA SER A 348 -36.98 -49.84 17.14
C SER A 348 -35.66 -49.18 17.52
N GLN A 349 -34.59 -49.44 16.77
CA GLN A 349 -33.31 -48.75 16.91
C GLN A 349 -33.42 -47.25 16.58
N LEU A 350 -34.22 -46.88 15.58
CA LEU A 350 -34.46 -45.46 15.25
C LEU A 350 -35.18 -44.72 16.39
N GLU A 351 -36.19 -45.34 16.98
CA GLU A 351 -36.94 -44.78 18.11
C GLU A 351 -36.04 -44.59 19.35
N ALA A 352 -35.13 -45.54 19.60
CA ALA A 352 -34.12 -45.42 20.66
C ALA A 352 -33.08 -44.31 20.40
N LEU A 353 -32.80 -43.97 19.14
CA LEU A 353 -31.82 -42.95 18.75
C LEU A 353 -32.40 -41.51 18.77
N GLN A 354 -33.72 -41.32 18.67
CA GLN A 354 -34.35 -39.98 18.67
C GLN A 354 -33.94 -39.05 19.83
N PRO A 355 -33.94 -39.47 21.11
CA PRO A 355 -33.52 -38.60 22.21
C PRO A 355 -32.03 -38.23 22.13
N LEU A 356 -31.18 -39.12 21.59
CA LEU A 356 -29.75 -38.87 21.42
C LEU A 356 -29.47 -37.91 20.25
N VAL A 357 -30.28 -37.96 19.20
CA VAL A 357 -30.22 -36.98 18.09
C VAL A 357 -30.58 -35.58 18.57
N ALA A 358 -31.60 -35.44 19.42
CA ALA A 358 -31.96 -34.15 20.01
C ALA A 358 -30.82 -33.57 20.87
N GLN A 359 -30.19 -34.41 21.71
CA GLN A 359 -29.01 -34.01 22.50
C GLN A 359 -27.81 -33.63 21.62
N GLN A 360 -27.57 -34.38 20.53
CA GLN A 360 -26.51 -34.05 19.58
C GLN A 360 -26.73 -32.67 18.95
N ILE A 361 -27.96 -32.34 18.54
CA ILE A 361 -28.29 -31.03 17.94
C ILE A 361 -28.08 -29.89 18.94
N GLU A 362 -28.50 -30.06 20.20
CA GLU A 362 -28.31 -29.06 21.24
C GLU A 362 -26.82 -28.81 21.51
N TRP A 363 -26.01 -29.86 21.60
CA TRP A 363 -24.56 -29.74 21.80
C TRP A 363 -23.86 -29.17 20.56
N GLU A 364 -24.26 -29.53 19.34
CA GLU A 364 -23.76 -28.90 18.10
C GLU A 364 -24.02 -27.39 18.09
N GLN A 365 -25.20 -26.94 18.55
CA GLN A 365 -25.51 -25.51 18.71
C GLN A 365 -24.66 -24.83 19.78
N GLN A 366 -24.50 -25.45 20.95
CA GLN A 366 -23.61 -24.94 22.01
C GLN A 366 -22.14 -24.90 21.56
N GLN A 367 -21.71 -25.85 20.73
CA GLN A 367 -20.36 -25.83 20.14
C GLN A 367 -20.19 -24.62 19.24
N SER A 368 -21.18 -24.32 18.40
CA SER A 368 -21.13 -23.18 17.49
C SER A 368 -21.01 -21.84 18.24
N THR A 369 -21.79 -21.65 19.31
CA THR A 369 -21.73 -20.42 20.12
C THR A 369 -20.39 -20.28 20.84
N ILE A 370 -19.82 -21.37 21.36
CA ILE A 370 -18.48 -21.35 21.98
C ILE A 370 -17.40 -21.01 20.94
N VAL A 371 -17.50 -21.56 19.72
CA VAL A 371 -16.56 -21.24 18.62
C VAL A 371 -16.65 -19.76 18.25
N ASP A 372 -17.84 -19.18 18.18
CA ASP A 372 -18.02 -17.75 17.92
C ASP A 372 -17.40 -16.87 19.02
N GLN A 373 -17.57 -17.23 20.29
CA GLN A 373 -16.93 -16.54 21.41
C GLN A 373 -15.40 -16.63 21.36
N LEU A 374 -14.84 -17.80 21.02
CA LEU A 374 -13.40 -17.97 20.85
C LEU A 374 -12.84 -17.16 19.67
N ASN A 375 -13.60 -17.03 18.57
CA ASN A 375 -13.22 -16.20 17.43
C ASN A 375 -13.22 -14.70 17.82
N GLN A 376 -14.19 -14.23 18.61
CA GLN A 376 -14.19 -12.87 19.15
C GLN A 376 -12.96 -12.61 20.04
N LEU A 377 -12.56 -13.58 20.87
CA LEU A 377 -11.37 -13.49 21.69
C LEU A 377 -10.07 -13.46 20.86
N GLN A 378 -10.02 -14.14 19.71
CA GLN A 378 -8.88 -14.00 18.78
C GLN A 378 -8.77 -12.57 18.23
N ALA A 379 -9.88 -11.91 17.91
CA ALA A 379 -9.87 -10.50 17.49
C ALA A 379 -9.33 -9.59 18.62
N PHE A 380 -9.72 -9.84 19.86
CA PHE A 380 -9.20 -9.13 21.02
C PHE A 380 -7.68 -9.35 21.25
N LYS A 381 -7.13 -10.53 20.95
CA LYS A 381 -5.67 -10.75 20.98
C LYS A 381 -4.92 -9.88 19.98
N LEU A 382 -5.45 -9.74 18.76
CA LEU A 382 -4.86 -8.88 17.73
C LEU A 382 -4.94 -7.40 18.15
N GLU A 383 -6.09 -6.98 18.71
CA GLU A 383 -6.28 -5.63 19.26
C GLU A 383 -5.27 -5.35 20.39
N GLN A 384 -5.08 -6.28 21.33
CA GLN A 384 -4.11 -6.18 22.42
C GLN A 384 -2.68 -5.95 21.90
N GLN A 385 -2.24 -6.72 20.90
CA GLN A 385 -0.91 -6.59 20.31
C GLN A 385 -0.71 -5.21 19.66
N ASN A 386 -1.73 -4.70 18.95
CA ASN A 386 -1.68 -3.39 18.33
C ASN A 386 -1.64 -2.26 19.36
N LEU A 387 -2.51 -2.32 20.38
CA LEU A 387 -2.53 -1.35 21.48
C LEU A 387 -1.21 -1.33 22.24
N THR A 388 -0.59 -2.49 22.48
CA THR A 388 0.70 -2.59 23.18
C THR A 388 1.83 -1.96 22.35
N ARG A 389 1.85 -2.18 21.03
CA ARG A 389 2.84 -1.53 20.14
C ARG A 389 2.69 -0.02 20.12
N GLN A 390 1.46 0.49 20.05
CA GLN A 390 1.18 1.93 20.08
C GLN A 390 1.59 2.55 21.41
N LEU A 391 1.28 1.89 22.52
CA LEU A 391 1.62 2.33 23.86
C LEU A 391 3.14 2.38 24.07
N ASN A 392 3.89 1.36 23.62
CA ASN A 392 5.35 1.36 23.69
C ASN A 392 5.98 2.50 22.89
N LYS A 393 5.41 2.82 21.72
CA LYS A 393 5.87 3.95 20.91
C LYS A 393 5.64 5.28 21.63
N LEU A 394 4.44 5.51 22.14
CA LEU A 394 4.12 6.74 22.88
C LEU A 394 4.94 6.85 24.17
N GLN A 395 5.24 5.74 24.86
CA GLN A 395 6.17 5.75 26.00
C GLN A 395 7.58 6.20 25.61
N SER A 396 8.08 5.75 24.44
CA SER A 396 9.39 6.21 23.94
C SER A 396 9.37 7.69 23.53
N ASP A 397 8.27 8.17 22.95
CA ASP A 397 8.12 9.58 22.59
C ASP A 397 7.99 10.46 23.85
N GLN A 398 7.27 9.98 24.87
CA GLN A 398 7.11 10.65 26.17
C GLN A 398 8.42 10.79 26.92
N THR A 399 9.19 9.70 27.04
CA THR A 399 10.51 9.74 27.71
C THR A 399 11.49 10.67 27.00
N ARG A 400 11.46 10.71 25.67
CA ARG A 400 12.25 11.67 24.89
C ARG A 400 11.82 13.11 25.14
N LEU A 401 10.51 13.39 25.14
CA LEU A 401 9.97 14.72 25.42
C LEU A 401 10.32 15.19 26.84
N GLU A 402 10.24 14.31 27.84
CA GLU A 402 10.63 14.62 29.22
C GLU A 402 12.13 14.93 29.34
N GLN A 403 12.99 14.23 28.62
CA GLN A 403 14.42 14.53 28.55
C GLN A 403 14.69 15.90 27.89
N GLU A 404 14.03 16.19 26.76
CA GLU A 404 14.15 17.49 26.07
C GLU A 404 13.66 18.64 26.97
N ILE A 405 12.53 18.46 27.67
CA ILE A 405 12.01 19.44 28.64
C ILE A 405 13.01 19.64 29.79
N GLY A 406 13.58 18.56 30.35
CA GLY A 406 14.56 18.64 31.43
C GLY A 406 15.85 19.37 31.03
N GLN A 407 16.34 19.16 29.80
CA GLN A 407 17.50 19.86 29.26
C GLN A 407 17.21 21.36 29.10
N ILE A 408 16.07 21.72 28.51
CA ILE A 408 15.68 23.12 28.32
C ILE A 408 15.48 23.83 29.67
N GLN A 409 14.88 23.14 30.66
CA GLN A 409 14.71 23.66 32.02
C GLN A 409 16.03 23.91 32.74
N ALA A 410 17.04 23.07 32.53
CA ALA A 410 18.36 23.24 33.15
C ALA A 410 19.05 24.54 32.71
N HIS A 411 18.76 25.02 31.50
CA HIS A 411 19.31 26.29 30.99
C HIS A 411 18.69 27.55 31.61
N GLN A 412 17.58 27.43 32.36
CA GLN A 412 16.92 28.57 33.02
C GLN A 412 17.89 29.33 33.95
N ALA A 413 18.69 28.60 34.74
CA ALA A 413 19.63 29.20 35.69
C ALA A 413 20.77 29.99 35.01
N GLU A 414 21.09 29.68 33.75
CA GLU A 414 22.09 30.39 32.95
C GLU A 414 21.51 31.62 32.27
N VAL A 415 20.24 31.55 31.84
CA VAL A 415 19.49 32.68 31.27
C VAL A 415 19.22 33.76 32.32
N ASP A 416 18.99 33.39 33.58
CA ASP A 416 18.84 34.33 34.68
C ASP A 416 20.12 35.14 34.98
N GLN A 417 21.29 34.70 34.48
CA GLN A 417 22.57 35.41 34.62
C GLN A 417 22.84 36.45 33.51
N ILE A 418 22.00 36.53 32.47
CA ILE A 418 22.17 37.48 31.35
C ILE A 418 22.39 38.92 31.85
N PRO A 419 21.62 39.47 32.80
CA PRO A 419 21.82 40.84 33.28
C PRO A 419 23.21 41.05 33.92
N ALA A 420 23.74 40.05 34.61
CA ALA A 420 25.07 40.12 35.23
C ALA A 420 26.19 40.10 34.18
N TRP A 421 26.03 39.31 33.12
CA TRP A 421 26.97 39.29 31.99
C TRP A 421 26.91 40.55 31.14
N GLU A 422 25.72 41.13 30.92
CA GLU A 422 25.53 42.42 30.26
C GLU A 422 26.22 43.56 31.04
N GLN A 423 26.02 43.63 32.35
CA GLN A 423 26.73 44.61 33.21
C GLN A 423 28.25 44.43 33.17
N LYS A 424 28.74 43.18 33.15
CA LYS A 424 30.17 42.89 33.05
C LYS A 424 30.73 43.32 31.68
N ARG A 425 29.97 43.14 30.60
CA ARG A 425 30.32 43.62 29.25
C ARG A 425 30.44 45.14 29.24
N GLU A 426 29.47 45.86 29.79
CA GLU A 426 29.47 47.32 29.85
C GLU A 426 30.67 47.86 30.64
N ARG A 427 30.95 47.30 31.83
CA ARG A 427 32.14 47.67 32.62
C ARG A 427 33.45 47.46 31.85
N LEU A 428 33.59 46.34 31.15
CA LEU A 428 34.78 46.06 30.34
C LEU A 428 34.89 46.99 29.13
N GLN A 429 33.78 47.37 28.50
CA GLN A 429 33.76 48.35 27.41
C GLN A 429 34.14 49.75 27.90
N GLU A 430 33.65 50.18 29.06
CA GLU A 430 34.05 51.46 29.68
C GLU A 430 35.53 51.48 30.06
N GLN A 431 36.07 50.37 30.57
CA GLN A 431 37.50 50.25 30.85
C GLN A 431 38.32 50.32 29.56
N LEU A 432 37.87 49.65 28.49
CA LEU A 432 38.56 49.68 27.21
C LEU A 432 38.57 51.10 26.60
N SER A 433 37.42 51.81 26.66
CA SER A 433 37.31 53.17 26.12
C SER A 433 38.17 54.17 26.89
N ARG A 434 38.28 54.02 28.22
CA ARG A 434 39.20 54.83 29.04
C ARG A 434 40.67 54.59 28.68
N VAL A 435 41.04 53.33 28.43
CA VAL A 435 42.41 52.97 28.02
C VAL A 435 42.71 53.47 26.60
N GLU A 436 41.76 53.40 25.68
CA GLU A 436 41.89 53.95 24.33
C GLU A 436 42.00 55.48 24.34
N ALA A 437 41.19 56.16 25.16
CA ALA A 437 41.29 57.61 25.35
C ALA A 437 42.63 58.03 25.97
N ALA A 438 43.15 57.26 26.94
CA ALA A 438 44.47 57.50 27.52
C ALA A 438 45.60 57.33 26.49
N LYS A 439 45.51 56.34 25.59
CA LYS A 439 46.46 56.15 24.47
C LYS A 439 46.39 57.25 23.42
N GLN A 440 45.18 57.74 23.11
CA GLN A 440 45.01 58.88 22.20
C GLN A 440 45.62 60.14 22.81
N PHE A 441 45.36 60.40 24.09
CA PHE A 441 45.96 61.51 24.82
C PHE A 441 47.49 61.40 24.88
N GLU A 442 48.05 60.21 25.14
CA GLU A 442 49.50 59.96 25.07
C GLU A 442 50.06 60.29 23.67
N ALA A 443 49.37 59.87 22.60
CA ALA A 443 49.80 60.13 21.23
C ALA A 443 49.77 61.63 20.87
N GLU A 444 48.72 62.34 21.28
CA GLU A 444 48.62 63.80 21.12
C GLU A 444 49.70 64.54 21.93
N LEU A 445 49.95 64.10 23.17
CA LEU A 445 51.01 64.68 24.01
C LEU A 445 52.40 64.48 23.39
N ARG A 446 52.68 63.29 22.80
CA ARG A 446 53.94 63.03 22.07
C ARG A 446 54.12 63.96 20.88
N GLN A 447 53.06 64.22 20.13
CA GLN A 447 53.11 65.17 19.01
C GLN A 447 53.38 66.60 19.48
N LEU A 448 52.77 67.02 20.59
CA LEU A 448 53.00 68.35 21.16
C LEU A 448 54.41 68.51 21.72
N VAL A 449 54.95 67.48 22.38
CA VAL A 449 56.32 67.50 22.92
C VAL A 449 57.34 67.55 21.78
N THR A 450 57.20 66.74 20.73
CA THR A 450 58.12 66.76 19.57
C THR A 450 58.08 68.09 18.81
N LEU A 451 56.91 68.72 18.67
CA LEU A 451 56.80 70.07 18.12
C LEU A 451 57.48 71.13 19.02
N GLY A 452 57.31 70.98 20.35
CA GLY A 452 57.92 71.84 21.35
C GLY A 452 59.45 71.76 21.35
N GLU A 453 60.01 70.56 21.21
CA GLU A 453 61.47 70.33 21.07
C GLU A 453 62.03 71.04 19.84
N SER A 454 61.40 70.88 18.67
CA SER A 454 61.85 71.54 17.44
C SER A 454 61.87 73.07 17.56
N ARG A 455 60.84 73.66 18.19
CA ARG A 455 60.77 75.12 18.43
C ARG A 455 61.78 75.57 19.48
N ARG A 456 62.01 74.77 20.52
CA ARG A 456 63.04 75.04 21.54
C ARG A 456 64.41 75.09 20.89
N ASP A 457 64.76 74.10 20.06
CA ASP A 457 66.08 74.02 19.43
C ASP A 457 66.34 75.21 18.50
N GLN A 458 65.32 75.66 17.76
CA GLN A 458 65.40 76.90 16.97
C GLN A 458 65.61 78.13 17.85
N HIS A 459 64.81 78.28 18.91
CA HIS A 459 64.90 79.42 19.83
C HIS A 459 66.24 79.43 20.61
N GLN A 460 66.74 78.27 21.01
CA GLN A 460 68.02 78.11 21.67
C GLN A 460 69.16 78.51 20.73
N SER A 461 69.14 78.07 19.48
CA SER A 461 70.13 78.46 18.47
C SER A 461 70.12 79.98 18.22
N GLN A 462 68.93 80.60 18.14
CA GLN A 462 68.79 82.05 17.99
C GLN A 462 69.27 82.80 19.24
N ALA A 463 68.94 82.32 20.44
CA ALA A 463 69.38 82.91 21.70
C ALA A 463 70.90 82.81 21.87
N GLU A 464 71.51 81.67 21.52
CA GLU A 464 72.97 81.49 21.53
C GLU A 464 73.67 82.42 20.55
N GLN A 465 73.11 82.65 19.35
CA GLN A 465 73.62 83.64 18.40
C GLN A 465 73.53 85.08 18.94
N VAL A 466 72.41 85.45 19.56
CA VAL A 466 72.22 86.78 20.17
C VAL A 466 73.16 86.97 21.37
N LEU A 467 73.34 85.94 22.20
CA LEU A 467 74.29 85.94 23.31
C LEU A 467 75.73 86.08 22.83
N ALA A 468 76.11 85.43 21.73
CA ALA A 468 77.44 85.57 21.13
C ALA A 468 77.69 86.99 20.61
N VAL A 469 76.72 87.60 19.93
CA VAL A 469 76.79 88.99 19.45
C VAL A 469 76.86 89.97 20.63
N LEU A 470 76.07 89.77 21.68
CA LEU A 470 76.08 90.60 22.88
C LEU A 470 77.42 90.48 23.63
N HIS A 471 77.99 89.29 23.76
CA HIS A 471 79.33 89.10 24.32
C HIS A 471 80.43 89.77 23.48
N GLN A 472 80.30 89.73 22.15
CA GLN A 472 81.25 90.40 21.25
C GLN A 472 81.15 91.94 21.37
N MET A 473 79.94 92.48 21.51
CA MET A 473 79.72 93.90 21.80
C MET A 473 80.30 94.31 23.16
N GLN A 474 80.14 93.48 24.20
CA GLN A 474 80.71 93.70 25.53
C GLN A 474 82.25 93.84 25.50
N GLN A 475 82.94 93.06 24.67
CA GLN A 475 84.41 93.13 24.54
C GLN A 475 84.91 94.38 23.79
N SER A 476 84.08 94.96 22.92
CA SER A 476 84.46 96.12 22.09
C SER A 476 84.23 97.50 22.73
N LEU A 477 83.44 97.57 23.80
CA LEU A 477 83.04 98.82 24.48
C LEU A 477 83.11 98.66 26.02
N PRO A 478 84.30 98.77 26.65
CA PRO A 478 84.46 98.54 28.10
C PRO A 478 83.81 99.62 29.00
N LEU A 479 83.30 100.72 28.44
CA LEU A 479 82.60 101.80 29.16
C LEU A 479 81.07 101.58 29.27
N MET A 480 80.52 100.54 28.65
CA MET A 480 79.09 100.19 28.68
C MET A 480 78.80 98.97 29.58
N ALA A 481 79.61 98.72 30.60
CA ALA A 481 79.33 97.70 31.61
C ALA A 481 78.36 98.25 32.68
N ASN A 482 77.09 98.44 32.30
CA ASN A 482 76.01 98.76 33.24
C ASN A 482 75.27 97.49 33.64
N SER A 483 74.77 97.45 34.88
CA SER A 483 73.99 96.36 35.50
C SER A 483 72.79 95.87 34.67
N SER A 484 72.32 96.66 33.70
CA SER A 484 71.28 96.30 32.74
C SER A 484 71.72 95.26 31.71
N PHE A 485 73.02 95.17 31.38
CA PHE A 485 73.52 94.20 30.39
C PHE A 485 73.54 92.77 30.95
N GLU A 486 74.04 92.60 32.19
CA GLU A 486 74.01 91.32 32.91
C GLU A 486 72.58 90.83 33.17
N ALA A 487 71.65 91.74 33.51
CA ALA A 487 70.24 91.40 33.70
C ALA A 487 69.59 90.85 32.40
N THR A 488 69.96 91.39 31.24
CA THR A 488 69.43 90.93 29.94
C THR A 488 70.00 89.57 29.55
N LEU A 489 71.29 89.35 29.82
CA LEU A 489 72.00 88.09 29.59
C LEU A 489 71.43 86.97 30.49
N HIS A 490 71.20 87.29 31.77
CA HIS A 490 70.56 86.39 32.73
C HIS A 490 69.10 86.11 32.38
N ALA A 491 68.33 87.09 31.90
CA ALA A 491 66.94 86.88 31.48
C ALA A 491 66.83 85.96 30.24
N LEU A 492 67.74 86.11 29.28
CA LEU A 492 67.83 85.23 28.10
C LEU A 492 68.21 83.79 28.48
N GLN A 493 69.20 83.61 29.36
CA GLN A 493 69.59 82.29 29.86
C GLN A 493 68.49 81.64 30.70
N ALA A 494 67.83 82.40 31.57
CA ALA A 494 66.69 81.92 32.36
C ALA A 494 65.53 81.48 31.44
N GLY A 495 65.28 82.18 30.34
CA GLY A 495 64.25 81.81 29.34
C GLY A 495 64.53 80.47 28.64
N VAL A 496 65.79 80.19 28.30
CA VAL A 496 66.20 78.89 27.72
C VAL A 496 66.06 77.76 28.75
N GLN A 497 66.41 78.02 30.00
CA GLN A 497 66.34 77.03 31.09
C GLN A 497 64.88 76.68 31.44
N LEU A 498 63.99 77.67 31.50
CA LEU A 498 62.56 77.46 31.80
C LEU A 498 61.86 76.60 30.74
N ASN A 499 62.19 76.80 29.46
CA ASN A 499 61.70 75.95 28.37
C ASN A 499 62.23 74.51 28.44
N THR A 500 63.46 74.34 28.93
CA THR A 500 64.08 73.01 29.09
C THR A 500 63.44 72.23 30.24
N ASP A 501 63.19 72.90 31.37
CA ASP A 501 62.53 72.27 32.53
C ASP A 501 61.07 71.89 32.23
N LEU A 502 60.35 72.70 31.46
CA LEU A 502 58.97 72.43 31.07
C LEU A 502 58.85 71.20 30.15
N LEU A 503 59.77 71.04 29.19
CA LEU A 503 59.81 69.85 28.33
C LEU A 503 60.22 68.59 29.09
N ASN A 504 61.15 68.68 30.05
CA ASN A 504 61.52 67.57 30.92
C ASN A 504 60.36 67.12 31.82
N ALA A 505 59.57 68.07 32.33
CA ALA A 505 58.37 67.77 33.11
C ALA A 505 57.31 67.05 32.24
N LEU A 506 57.11 67.48 30.99
CA LEU A 506 56.22 66.81 30.05
C LEU A 506 56.70 65.39 29.70
N TRP A 507 58.01 65.17 29.55
CA TRP A 507 58.59 63.84 29.31
C TRP A 507 58.37 62.88 30.49
N ARG A 508 58.44 63.36 31.73
CA ARG A 508 58.10 62.54 32.91
C ARG A 508 56.63 62.12 32.92
N ILE A 509 55.73 63.04 32.60
CA ILE A 509 54.29 62.73 32.47
C ILE A 509 54.06 61.69 31.36
N LEU A 510 54.80 61.80 30.26
CA LEU A 510 54.73 60.86 29.14
C LEU A 510 55.25 59.45 29.50
N ALA A 511 56.35 59.37 30.25
CA ALA A 511 56.90 58.10 30.73
C ALA A 511 55.91 57.39 31.67
N ASP A 512 55.30 58.10 32.63
CA ASP A 512 54.29 57.55 33.55
C ASP A 512 53.03 57.04 32.82
N LEU A 513 52.58 57.73 31.76
CA LEU A 513 51.43 57.32 30.94
C LEU A 513 51.69 56.03 30.15
N SER A 514 52.94 55.78 29.76
CA SER A 514 53.30 54.63 28.90
C SER A 514 53.40 53.28 29.64
N GLU A 515 53.59 53.28 30.97
CA GLU A 515 53.70 52.04 31.77
C GLU A 515 52.34 51.42 32.16
N GLN A 516 51.24 52.16 32.02
CA GLN A 516 49.92 51.69 32.42
C GLN A 516 49.05 51.33 31.21
N THR A 517 49.05 50.06 30.78
CA THR A 517 47.84 49.25 30.41
C THR A 517 48.12 48.14 29.40
N SER A 518 47.58 46.94 29.65
CA SER A 518 47.54 45.81 28.69
C SER A 518 46.14 45.67 28.07
N PRO A 519 45.79 46.42 27.01
CA PRO A 519 44.47 46.38 26.38
C PRO A 519 44.11 44.99 25.80
N THR A 520 45.12 44.18 25.50
CA THR A 520 44.97 42.81 24.98
C THR A 520 44.26 41.89 25.98
N LYS A 521 44.55 42.00 27.28
CA LYS A 521 43.88 41.18 28.32
C LYS A 521 42.40 41.55 28.47
N LEU A 522 42.09 42.85 28.47
CA LEU A 522 40.71 43.35 28.53
C LEU A 522 39.91 42.95 27.28
N HIS A 523 40.52 42.99 26.10
CA HIS A 523 39.88 42.57 24.86
C HIS A 523 39.54 41.06 24.86
N HIS A 524 40.44 40.20 25.34
CA HIS A 524 40.17 38.76 25.50
C HIS A 524 39.04 38.49 26.50
N GLN A 525 39.00 39.20 27.62
CA GLN A 525 37.91 39.08 28.60
C GLN A 525 36.57 39.54 28.02
N LEU A 526 36.56 40.62 27.25
CA LEU A 526 35.36 41.09 26.55
C LEU A 526 34.86 40.07 25.53
N LEU A 527 35.76 39.46 24.75
CA LEU A 527 35.42 38.42 23.78
C LEU A 527 34.78 37.20 24.46
N HIS A 528 35.36 36.74 25.56
CA HIS A 528 34.81 35.64 26.35
C HIS A 528 33.41 35.96 26.89
N VAL A 529 33.20 37.18 27.41
CA VAL A 529 31.88 37.63 27.89
C VAL A 529 30.85 37.69 26.74
N LYS A 530 31.26 38.13 25.54
CA LYS A 530 30.38 38.15 24.37
C LYS A 530 29.97 36.74 23.93
N GLN A 531 30.90 35.79 23.90
CA GLN A 531 30.59 34.39 23.57
C GLN A 531 29.61 33.75 24.58
N GLN A 532 29.81 34.00 25.87
CA GLN A 532 28.90 33.54 26.92
C GLN A 532 27.50 34.17 26.81
N LEU A 533 27.41 35.45 26.42
CA LEU A 533 26.13 36.13 26.14
C LEU A 533 25.42 35.54 24.91
N GLU A 534 26.14 35.27 23.83
CA GLU A 534 25.56 34.64 22.63
C GLU A 534 24.99 33.25 22.95
N GLN A 535 25.72 32.44 23.72
CA GLN A 535 25.27 31.12 24.15
C GLN A 535 24.02 31.19 25.05
N THR A 536 24.00 32.11 26.02
CA THR A 536 22.84 32.29 26.91
C THR A 536 21.61 32.87 26.21
N TYR A 537 21.77 33.70 25.17
CA TYR A 537 20.63 34.11 24.33
C TYR A 537 20.06 32.97 23.48
N GLN A 538 20.88 32.02 23.03
CA GLN A 538 20.40 30.81 22.35
C GLN A 538 19.52 29.98 23.29
N TYR A 539 19.98 29.77 24.53
CA TYR A 539 19.18 29.10 25.56
C TYR A 539 17.87 29.83 25.88
N ARG A 540 17.87 31.18 25.88
CA ARG A 540 16.64 31.96 26.03
C ARG A 540 15.63 31.71 24.91
N ALA A 541 16.10 31.52 23.67
CA ALA A 541 15.24 31.17 22.54
C ALA A 541 14.66 29.76 22.68
N GLU A 542 15.44 28.80 23.18
CA GLU A 542 14.99 27.44 23.46
C GLU A 542 13.94 27.39 24.58
N LEU A 543 14.10 28.19 25.63
CA LEU A 543 13.12 28.32 26.72
C LEU A 543 11.74 28.80 26.25
N VAL A 544 11.64 29.61 25.18
CA VAL A 544 10.35 30.02 24.61
C VAL A 544 9.59 28.81 24.05
N THR A 545 10.29 27.76 23.61
CA THR A 545 9.66 26.54 23.09
C THR A 545 9.17 25.58 24.19
N LEU A 546 9.56 25.80 25.44
CA LEU A 546 9.27 24.92 26.58
C LEU A 546 7.77 24.73 26.82
N ASP A 547 6.97 25.80 26.75
CA ASP A 547 5.52 25.75 26.97
C ASP A 547 4.81 24.85 25.93
N SER A 548 5.25 24.95 24.67
CA SER A 548 4.74 24.10 23.59
C SER A 548 5.09 22.62 23.79
N ARG A 549 6.31 22.33 24.29
CA ARG A 549 6.78 20.97 24.57
C ARG A 549 6.09 20.36 25.79
N GLN A 550 5.85 21.16 26.84
CA GLN A 550 5.08 20.74 28.00
C GLN A 550 3.63 20.41 27.63
N THR A 551 3.00 21.23 26.80
CA THR A 551 1.65 20.95 26.27
C THR A 551 1.61 19.66 25.46
N GLN A 552 2.63 19.42 24.63
CA GLN A 552 2.76 18.19 23.85
C GLN A 552 2.95 16.95 24.75
N SER A 553 3.74 17.05 25.83
CA SER A 553 3.93 15.99 26.82
C SER A 553 2.62 15.63 27.54
N VAL A 554 1.83 16.62 27.96
CA VAL A 554 0.51 16.39 28.58
C VAL A 554 -0.45 15.69 27.63
N TYR A 555 -0.45 16.07 26.34
CA TYR A 555 -1.27 15.42 25.33
C TYR A 555 -0.90 13.94 25.14
N VAL A 556 0.39 13.63 25.00
CA VAL A 556 0.88 12.25 24.84
C VAL A 556 0.55 11.40 26.07
N GLN A 557 0.68 11.96 27.29
CA GLN A 557 0.27 11.28 28.52
C GLN A 557 -1.23 10.96 28.55
N ALA A 558 -2.08 11.87 28.08
CA ALA A 558 -3.52 11.65 28.01
C ALA A 558 -3.88 10.53 27.01
N GLU A 559 -3.27 10.50 25.82
CA GLU A 559 -3.45 9.41 24.86
C GLU A 559 -2.97 8.07 25.40
N MET A 560 -1.81 8.05 26.08
CA MET A 560 -1.29 6.84 26.74
C MET A 560 -2.28 6.30 27.78
N HIS A 561 -2.89 7.17 28.58
CA HIS A 561 -3.85 6.75 29.60
C HIS A 561 -5.13 6.14 28.99
N GLN A 562 -5.61 6.70 27.87
CA GLN A 562 -6.74 6.15 27.13
C GLN A 562 -6.41 4.76 26.56
N LEU A 563 -5.24 4.60 25.96
CA LEU A 563 -4.79 3.30 25.43
C LEU A 563 -4.59 2.26 26.53
N GLN A 564 -4.05 2.65 27.69
CA GLN A 564 -3.92 1.79 28.87
C GLN A 564 -5.29 1.30 29.36
N THR A 565 -6.27 2.20 29.43
CA THR A 565 -7.64 1.87 29.84
C THR A 565 -8.29 0.87 28.89
N ARG A 566 -8.14 1.08 27.58
CA ARG A 566 -8.63 0.15 26.56
C ARG A 566 -7.93 -1.20 26.63
N LEU A 567 -6.61 -1.21 26.82
CA LEU A 567 -5.81 -2.44 26.94
C LEU A 567 -6.23 -3.25 28.18
N ALA A 568 -6.54 -2.60 29.30
CA ALA A 568 -7.06 -3.26 30.49
C ALA A 568 -8.44 -3.93 30.23
N GLN A 569 -9.35 -3.25 29.51
CA GLN A 569 -10.64 -3.84 29.11
C GLN A 569 -10.46 -5.07 28.21
N VAL A 570 -9.57 -4.98 27.22
CA VAL A 570 -9.27 -6.10 26.31
C VAL A 570 -8.63 -7.26 27.07
N GLN A 571 -7.71 -7.00 28.00
CA GLN A 571 -7.11 -8.03 28.87
C GLN A 571 -8.15 -8.72 29.76
N GLN A 572 -9.10 -7.96 30.30
CA GLN A 572 -10.20 -8.51 31.10
C GLN A 572 -11.10 -9.43 30.26
N ALA A 573 -11.41 -9.06 29.02
CA ALA A 573 -12.16 -9.92 28.11
C ALA A 573 -11.39 -11.22 27.77
N LEU A 574 -10.07 -11.12 27.56
CA LEU A 574 -9.21 -12.27 27.26
C LEU A 574 -9.05 -13.25 28.45
N ALA A 575 -9.29 -12.82 29.68
CA ALA A 575 -9.25 -13.70 30.86
C ALA A 575 -10.29 -14.83 30.82
N ALA A 576 -11.36 -14.70 30.02
CA ALA A 576 -12.38 -15.73 29.82
C ALA A 576 -11.98 -16.81 28.79
N GLU A 577 -10.87 -16.66 28.06
CA GLU A 577 -10.42 -17.64 27.06
C GLU A 577 -10.22 -19.06 27.60
N PRO A 578 -9.50 -19.31 28.71
CA PRO A 578 -9.30 -20.68 29.21
C PRO A 578 -10.62 -21.36 29.60
N THR A 579 -11.59 -20.60 30.12
CA THR A 579 -12.92 -21.16 30.44
C THR A 579 -13.67 -21.61 29.20
N TRP A 580 -13.64 -20.83 28.12
CA TRP A 580 -14.28 -21.23 26.85
C TRP A 580 -13.55 -22.40 26.18
N GLN A 581 -12.21 -22.46 26.27
CA GLN A 581 -11.43 -23.58 25.77
C GLN A 581 -11.72 -24.88 26.52
N GLN A 582 -11.86 -24.82 27.84
CA GLN A 582 -12.23 -25.97 28.66
C GLN A 582 -13.65 -26.46 28.34
N GLN A 583 -14.63 -25.55 28.26
CA GLN A 583 -16.00 -25.89 27.87
C GLN A 583 -16.07 -26.51 26.47
N ARG A 584 -15.28 -26.01 25.51
CA ARG A 584 -15.15 -26.60 24.18
C ARG A 584 -14.59 -28.03 24.25
N ALA A 585 -13.55 -28.26 25.05
CA ALA A 585 -12.94 -29.58 25.20
C ALA A 585 -13.91 -30.59 25.83
N ASP A 586 -14.63 -30.18 26.87
CA ASP A 586 -15.65 -31.00 27.53
C ASP A 586 -16.79 -31.34 26.55
N LEU A 587 -17.22 -30.37 25.75
CA LEU A 587 -18.31 -30.55 24.80
C LEU A 587 -17.91 -31.40 23.59
N ILE A 588 -16.67 -31.27 23.09
CA ILE A 588 -16.10 -32.16 22.07
C ILE A 588 -16.00 -33.60 22.60
N SER A 589 -15.58 -33.79 23.86
CA SER A 589 -15.53 -35.10 24.50
C SER A 589 -16.92 -35.74 24.55
N LYS A 590 -17.92 -34.97 24.98
CA LYS A 590 -19.34 -35.40 25.00
C LYS A 590 -19.88 -35.75 23.61
N LEU A 591 -19.60 -34.94 22.58
CA LEU A 591 -20.01 -35.22 21.19
C LEU A 591 -19.32 -36.47 20.61
N ASN A 592 -18.04 -36.69 20.93
CA ASN A 592 -17.31 -37.89 20.50
C ASN A 592 -17.86 -39.16 21.16
N GLN A 593 -18.30 -39.08 22.43
CA GLN A 593 -18.94 -40.21 23.12
C GLN A 593 -20.31 -40.59 22.54
N LEU A 594 -21.03 -39.64 21.92
CA LEU A 594 -22.33 -39.90 21.28
C LEU A 594 -22.21 -40.75 19.99
N ASP A 595 -21.05 -40.76 19.32
CA ASP A 595 -20.81 -41.59 18.12
C ASP A 595 -21.85 -41.37 16.99
N ASN A 596 -22.18 -40.09 16.75
CA ASN A 596 -23.00 -39.57 15.64
C ASN A 596 -24.38 -40.26 15.42
N PRO A 597 -25.30 -40.19 16.41
CA PRO A 597 -26.64 -40.77 16.29
C PRO A 597 -27.47 -40.18 15.15
N LYS A 598 -27.25 -38.91 14.76
CA LYS A 598 -27.91 -38.23 13.63
C LYS A 598 -27.57 -38.87 12.28
N GLY A 599 -26.31 -39.26 12.06
CA GLY A 599 -25.91 -39.98 10.86
C GLY A 599 -26.49 -41.39 10.80
N ARG A 600 -26.55 -42.07 11.96
CA ARG A 600 -27.15 -43.41 12.09
C ARG A 600 -28.67 -43.39 11.85
N SER A 601 -29.39 -42.39 12.37
CA SER A 601 -30.84 -42.28 12.17
C SER A 601 -31.19 -42.03 10.70
N GLN A 602 -30.44 -41.19 9.98
CA GLN A 602 -30.66 -40.92 8.55
C GLN A 602 -30.47 -42.17 7.67
N LEU A 603 -29.49 -43.02 7.99
CA LEU A 603 -29.27 -44.29 7.28
C LEU A 603 -30.41 -45.27 7.54
N LEU A 604 -30.89 -45.38 8.79
CA LEU A 604 -31.99 -46.25 9.17
C LEU A 604 -33.34 -45.77 8.59
N GLU A 605 -33.59 -44.46 8.56
CA GLU A 605 -34.76 -43.85 7.89
C GLU A 605 -34.82 -44.19 6.40
N ARG A 606 -33.67 -44.15 5.71
CA ARG A 606 -33.57 -44.53 4.28
C ARG A 606 -33.90 -46.00 4.05
N ASN A 607 -33.52 -46.89 4.98
CA ASN A 607 -33.84 -48.31 4.90
C ASN A 607 -35.34 -48.57 5.15
N LEU A 608 -35.98 -47.80 6.03
CA LEU A 608 -37.40 -47.93 6.36
C LEU A 608 -38.35 -47.52 5.21
N GLN A 609 -37.88 -46.75 4.24
CA GLN A 609 -38.69 -46.39 3.04
C GLN A 609 -39.11 -47.62 2.22
N GLN A 610 -38.41 -48.75 2.33
CA GLN A 610 -38.72 -49.99 1.60
C GLN A 610 -39.72 -50.90 2.32
N HIS A 611 -40.07 -50.60 3.58
CA HIS A 611 -40.89 -51.46 4.43
C HIS A 611 -42.30 -51.69 3.87
N SER A 612 -42.97 -50.65 3.37
CA SER A 612 -44.34 -50.76 2.83
C SER A 612 -44.42 -51.61 1.57
N ALA A 613 -43.42 -51.51 0.69
CA ALA A 613 -43.34 -52.29 -0.55
C ALA A 613 -43.09 -53.78 -0.28
N LEU A 614 -42.16 -54.08 0.64
CA LEU A 614 -41.85 -55.47 1.03
C LEU A 614 -43.02 -56.14 1.77
N HIS A 615 -43.71 -55.40 2.65
CA HIS A 615 -44.87 -55.91 3.36
C HIS A 615 -46.05 -56.23 2.41
N ALA A 616 -46.23 -55.43 1.36
CA ALA A 616 -47.23 -55.72 0.33
C ALA A 616 -46.87 -56.99 -0.48
N GLN A 617 -45.59 -57.19 -0.80
CA GLN A 617 -45.11 -58.40 -1.49
C GLN A 617 -45.27 -59.66 -0.62
N TYR A 618 -44.96 -59.58 0.68
CA TYR A 618 -45.15 -60.69 1.62
C TYR A 618 -46.62 -61.14 1.69
N ASN A 619 -47.55 -60.18 1.82
CA ASN A 619 -48.98 -60.49 1.88
C ASN A 619 -49.51 -61.12 0.59
N SER A 620 -49.04 -60.66 -0.58
CA SER A 620 -49.41 -61.26 -1.86
C SER A 620 -48.96 -62.71 -1.97
N ARG A 621 -47.73 -63.01 -1.56
CA ARG A 621 -47.17 -64.38 -1.59
C ARG A 621 -47.82 -65.30 -0.56
N LEU A 622 -48.22 -64.76 0.59
CA LEU A 622 -48.94 -65.52 1.62
C LEU A 622 -50.30 -66.01 1.09
N ALA A 623 -51.00 -65.18 0.31
CA ALA A 623 -52.25 -65.55 -0.34
C ALA A 623 -52.08 -66.65 -1.42
N GLU A 624 -50.97 -66.62 -2.18
CA GLU A 624 -50.65 -67.67 -3.15
C GLU A 624 -50.30 -69.00 -2.46
N TYR A 625 -49.56 -68.95 -1.34
CA TYR A 625 -49.21 -70.12 -0.54
C TYR A 625 -50.46 -70.82 0.03
N THR A 626 -51.40 -70.06 0.60
CA THR A 626 -52.64 -70.63 1.14
C THR A 626 -53.54 -71.22 0.04
N ALA A 627 -53.61 -70.59 -1.13
CA ALA A 627 -54.34 -71.13 -2.27
C ALA A 627 -53.74 -72.46 -2.77
N LEU A 628 -52.41 -72.59 -2.81
CA LEU A 628 -51.74 -73.85 -3.17
C LEU A 628 -51.95 -74.95 -2.12
N GLN A 629 -51.97 -74.61 -0.81
CA GLN A 629 -52.31 -75.57 0.25
C GLN A 629 -53.71 -76.15 0.03
N GLN A 630 -54.67 -75.30 -0.32
CA GLN A 630 -56.06 -75.72 -0.54
C GLN A 630 -56.22 -76.64 -1.76
N GLN A 631 -55.51 -76.36 -2.85
CA GLN A 631 -55.48 -77.24 -4.03
C GLN A 631 -54.87 -78.61 -3.74
N ILE A 632 -53.87 -78.69 -2.87
CA ILE A 632 -53.27 -79.98 -2.47
C ILE A 632 -54.26 -80.78 -1.62
N THR A 633 -54.98 -80.15 -0.69
CA THR A 633 -56.03 -80.83 0.09
C THR A 633 -57.17 -81.35 -0.79
N ASP A 634 -57.56 -80.60 -1.84
CA ASP A 634 -58.60 -81.05 -2.78
C ASP A 634 -58.13 -82.27 -3.61
N LEU A 635 -56.86 -82.28 -4.02
CA LEU A 635 -56.24 -83.41 -4.72
C LEU A 635 -56.06 -84.64 -3.82
N ASP A 636 -55.68 -84.43 -2.56
CA ASP A 636 -55.58 -85.51 -1.56
C ASP A 636 -56.97 -86.12 -1.29
N ALA A 637 -58.03 -85.32 -1.25
CA ALA A 637 -59.41 -85.82 -1.16
C ALA A 637 -59.83 -86.66 -2.37
N GLN A 638 -59.47 -86.27 -3.60
CA GLN A 638 -59.74 -87.06 -4.81
C GLN A 638 -58.99 -88.40 -4.83
N LEU A 639 -57.76 -88.44 -4.30
CA LEU A 639 -56.97 -89.67 -4.22
C LEU A 639 -57.56 -90.72 -3.26
N THR A 640 -58.33 -90.32 -2.25
CA THR A 640 -59.00 -91.25 -1.32
C THR A 640 -60.07 -92.13 -1.98
N GLN A 641 -60.64 -91.72 -3.11
CA GLN A 641 -61.65 -92.49 -3.85
C GLN A 641 -61.10 -93.78 -4.50
N PHE A 642 -59.77 -93.93 -4.57
CA PHE A 642 -59.09 -95.07 -5.17
C PHE A 642 -58.45 -96.03 -4.15
N ALA A 643 -58.81 -95.90 -2.86
CA ALA A 643 -58.20 -96.66 -1.76
C ALA A 643 -58.53 -98.17 -1.77
N GLU A 644 -59.66 -98.59 -2.34
CA GLU A 644 -60.11 -100.01 -2.37
C GLU A 644 -59.76 -100.76 -3.68
N VAL A 645 -59.07 -100.11 -4.62
CA VAL A 645 -58.73 -100.71 -5.93
C VAL A 645 -57.69 -101.83 -5.79
N GLU A 646 -56.79 -101.73 -4.80
CA GLU A 646 -55.75 -102.73 -4.53
C GLU A 646 -56.34 -104.00 -3.88
N THR A 647 -57.36 -103.89 -3.02
CA THR A 647 -58.03 -105.05 -2.40
C THR A 647 -58.95 -105.80 -3.36
N ALA A 648 -59.56 -105.10 -4.33
CA ALA A 648 -60.33 -105.72 -5.42
C ALA A 648 -59.43 -106.47 -6.44
N LEU A 649 -58.19 -106.01 -6.63
CA LEU A 649 -57.19 -106.67 -7.49
C LEU A 649 -56.74 -108.01 -6.89
N GLU A 650 -56.52 -108.06 -5.57
CA GLU A 650 -56.08 -109.28 -4.87
C GLU A 650 -57.14 -110.39 -4.87
N GLN A 651 -58.44 -110.05 -4.75
CA GLN A 651 -59.53 -111.03 -4.81
C GLN A 651 -59.66 -111.71 -6.18
N GLN A 652 -59.43 -110.97 -7.28
CA GLN A 652 -59.43 -111.53 -8.64
C GLN A 652 -58.15 -112.34 -8.94
N GLN A 653 -57.01 -111.99 -8.33
CA GLN A 653 -55.78 -112.77 -8.41
C GLN A 653 -55.87 -114.12 -7.67
N GLN A 654 -56.68 -114.24 -6.60
CA GLN A 654 -56.95 -115.52 -5.92
C GLN A 654 -57.79 -116.49 -6.77
N LEU A 655 -58.79 -116.00 -7.51
CA LEU A 655 -59.59 -116.80 -8.46
C LEU A 655 -58.77 -117.31 -9.66
N ARG A 656 -57.69 -116.59 -10.02
CA ARG A 656 -56.71 -117.01 -11.03
C ARG A 656 -55.90 -118.24 -10.60
N GLN A 657 -55.66 -118.41 -9.30
CA GLN A 657 -54.84 -119.52 -8.77
C GLN A 657 -55.58 -120.87 -8.78
N THR A 658 -56.91 -120.88 -8.67
CA THR A 658 -57.74 -122.11 -8.63
C THR A 658 -57.84 -122.81 -9.99
N HIS A 659 -57.76 -122.07 -11.10
CA HIS A 659 -57.74 -122.65 -12.46
C HIS A 659 -56.31 -122.84 -13.01
N GLN A 660 -55.30 -122.64 -12.17
CA GLN A 660 -53.89 -122.58 -12.56
C GLN A 660 -53.29 -123.96 -12.83
N SER A 661 -53.73 -125.04 -12.18
CA SER A 661 -53.09 -126.37 -12.30
C SER A 661 -53.29 -127.03 -13.67
N GLY A 662 -54.47 -126.90 -14.28
CA GLY A 662 -54.74 -127.37 -15.64
C GLY A 662 -54.12 -126.49 -16.74
N TYR A 663 -53.92 -125.20 -16.47
CA TYR A 663 -53.12 -124.28 -17.29
C TYR A 663 -51.62 -124.62 -17.17
N LEU A 664 -51.13 -124.91 -15.96
CA LEU A 664 -49.73 -125.20 -15.66
C LEU A 664 -49.21 -126.47 -16.32
N THR A 665 -50.00 -127.52 -16.53
CA THR A 665 -49.53 -128.73 -17.25
C THR A 665 -49.49 -128.52 -18.77
N TYR A 666 -50.37 -127.68 -19.32
CA TYR A 666 -50.24 -127.20 -20.71
C TYR A 666 -49.03 -126.28 -20.84
N VAL A 667 -48.82 -125.35 -19.88
CA VAL A 667 -47.78 -124.31 -19.87
C VAL A 667 -46.38 -124.79 -19.50
N GLN A 668 -46.27 -125.83 -18.68
CA GLN A 668 -45.00 -126.42 -18.24
C GLN A 668 -44.14 -126.87 -19.42
N HIS A 669 -44.78 -127.25 -20.52
CA HIS A 669 -44.09 -127.55 -21.76
C HIS A 669 -44.45 -126.56 -22.89
N GLN A 670 -45.35 -125.60 -22.66
CA GLN A 670 -45.70 -124.57 -23.64
C GLN A 670 -44.61 -123.53 -23.79
N ASN A 671 -43.96 -123.15 -22.68
CA ASN A 671 -42.96 -122.07 -22.72
C ASN A 671 -41.78 -122.47 -23.57
N ASP A 672 -41.20 -123.65 -23.36
CA ASP A 672 -40.12 -124.12 -24.20
C ASP A 672 -40.61 -124.34 -25.65
N ALA A 673 -41.80 -124.90 -25.88
CA ALA A 673 -42.34 -125.15 -27.23
C ALA A 673 -42.67 -123.90 -28.08
N ASN A 674 -43.22 -122.85 -27.46
CA ASN A 674 -43.68 -121.64 -28.13
C ASN A 674 -42.67 -120.47 -28.08
N GLN A 675 -41.61 -120.56 -27.27
CA GLN A 675 -40.59 -119.51 -27.18
C GLN A 675 -39.54 -119.56 -28.31
N LEU A 676 -39.53 -120.58 -29.17
CA LEU A 676 -38.58 -120.64 -30.28
C LEU A 676 -38.66 -119.38 -31.17
N ALA A 677 -39.86 -118.99 -31.59
CA ALA A 677 -40.07 -117.80 -32.44
C ALA A 677 -39.92 -116.47 -31.68
N GLY A 678 -40.20 -116.44 -30.37
CA GLY A 678 -40.12 -115.24 -29.53
C GLY A 678 -38.68 -114.89 -29.11
N VAL A 679 -37.90 -115.89 -28.71
CA VAL A 679 -36.50 -115.73 -28.31
C VAL A 679 -35.62 -115.45 -29.54
N GLU A 680 -35.98 -115.96 -30.73
CA GLU A 680 -35.36 -115.57 -32.01
C GLU A 680 -35.66 -114.11 -32.38
N ALA A 681 -36.89 -113.61 -32.15
CA ALA A 681 -37.27 -112.21 -32.40
C ALA A 681 -36.66 -111.22 -31.38
N GLU A 682 -36.56 -111.60 -30.11
CA GLU A 682 -35.87 -110.83 -29.07
C GLU A 682 -34.36 -110.78 -29.28
N LEU A 683 -33.74 -111.89 -29.73
CA LEU A 683 -32.34 -111.89 -30.15
C LEU A 683 -32.12 -110.96 -31.34
N GLN A 684 -32.99 -110.98 -32.37
CA GLN A 684 -32.87 -110.07 -33.51
C GLN A 684 -33.02 -108.60 -33.10
N THR A 685 -34.02 -108.24 -32.31
CA THR A 685 -34.23 -106.86 -31.85
C THR A 685 -33.09 -106.36 -30.97
N ALA A 686 -32.58 -107.17 -30.02
CA ALA A 686 -31.41 -106.83 -29.21
C ALA A 686 -30.13 -106.67 -30.05
N THR A 687 -29.95 -107.52 -31.07
CA THR A 687 -28.81 -107.42 -32.01
C THR A 687 -28.91 -106.16 -32.89
N THR A 688 -30.13 -105.75 -33.26
CA THR A 688 -30.35 -104.52 -34.06
C THR A 688 -30.12 -103.27 -33.23
N GLN A 689 -30.57 -103.25 -31.98
CA GLN A 689 -30.32 -102.15 -31.04
C GLN A 689 -28.83 -102.03 -30.68
N LEU A 690 -28.12 -103.15 -30.53
CA LEU A 690 -26.68 -103.16 -30.31
C LEU A 690 -25.95 -102.52 -31.51
N ARG A 691 -26.30 -102.89 -32.74
CA ARG A 691 -25.73 -102.28 -33.96
C ARG A 691 -25.99 -100.78 -34.06
N GLN A 692 -27.18 -100.31 -33.66
CA GLN A 692 -27.50 -98.87 -33.63
C GLN A 692 -26.66 -98.11 -32.60
N LEU A 693 -26.49 -98.65 -31.40
CA LEU A 693 -25.64 -98.06 -30.36
C LEU A 693 -24.15 -98.10 -30.73
N GLU A 694 -23.68 -99.17 -31.37
CA GLU A 694 -22.31 -99.26 -31.90
C GLU A 694 -22.06 -98.24 -33.02
N ALA A 695 -23.03 -98.01 -33.90
CA ALA A 695 -22.96 -96.97 -34.93
C ALA A 695 -22.95 -95.54 -34.34
N GLN A 696 -23.77 -95.29 -33.32
CA GLN A 696 -23.78 -94.00 -32.60
C GLN A 696 -22.48 -93.76 -31.84
N ARG A 697 -21.93 -94.80 -31.16
CA ARG A 697 -20.63 -94.72 -30.49
C ARG A 697 -19.52 -94.41 -31.48
N LEU A 698 -19.51 -95.08 -32.65
CA LEU A 698 -18.52 -94.83 -33.69
C LEU A 698 -18.62 -93.41 -34.25
N ALA A 699 -19.82 -92.89 -34.48
CA ALA A 699 -20.02 -91.51 -34.95
C ALA A 699 -19.46 -90.48 -33.95
N VAL A 700 -19.83 -90.59 -32.67
CA VAL A 700 -19.33 -89.71 -31.59
C VAL A 700 -17.82 -89.87 -31.40
N GLN A 701 -17.27 -91.08 -31.58
CA GLN A 701 -15.83 -91.33 -31.53
C GLN A 701 -15.09 -90.65 -32.69
N THR A 702 -15.67 -90.65 -33.89
CA THR A 702 -15.08 -89.97 -35.05
C THR A 702 -15.09 -88.45 -34.87
N GLU A 703 -16.16 -87.89 -34.30
CA GLU A 703 -16.25 -86.46 -33.94
C GLU A 703 -15.27 -86.07 -32.83
N TYR A 704 -15.07 -86.94 -31.83
CA TYR A 704 -14.05 -86.77 -30.80
C TYR A 704 -12.63 -86.77 -31.38
N GLU A 705 -12.31 -87.72 -32.27
CA GLU A 705 -10.99 -87.82 -32.90
C GLU A 705 -10.68 -86.60 -33.79
N GLN A 706 -11.69 -86.06 -34.50
CA GLN A 706 -11.55 -84.82 -35.28
C GLN A 706 -11.30 -83.60 -34.39
N CYS A 707 -12.06 -83.43 -33.31
CA CYS A 707 -11.85 -82.34 -32.34
C CYS A 707 -10.51 -82.46 -31.61
N SER A 708 -10.10 -83.69 -31.27
CA SER A 708 -8.83 -84.02 -30.60
C SER A 708 -7.61 -83.64 -31.45
N GLN A 709 -7.67 -83.77 -32.77
CA GLN A 709 -6.55 -83.40 -33.65
C GLN A 709 -6.36 -81.88 -33.76
N THR A 710 -7.41 -81.11 -33.50
CA THR A 710 -7.38 -79.63 -33.57
C THR A 710 -7.10 -78.93 -32.25
N TYR A 711 -7.23 -79.61 -31.11
CA TYR A 711 -7.07 -79.02 -29.79
C TYR A 711 -5.64 -79.22 -29.25
N ASP A 712 -4.91 -78.12 -29.07
CA ASP A 712 -3.55 -78.09 -28.53
C ASP A 712 -3.55 -77.52 -27.10
N LEU A 713 -3.25 -78.38 -26.13
CA LEU A 713 -3.23 -78.04 -24.70
C LEU A 713 -2.12 -77.04 -24.36
N ASP A 714 -0.95 -77.14 -25.00
CA ASP A 714 0.20 -76.29 -24.70
C ASP A 714 -0.05 -74.87 -25.21
N ARG A 715 -0.69 -74.74 -26.38
CA ARG A 715 -1.09 -73.45 -26.93
C ARG A 715 -2.15 -72.74 -26.08
N ALA A 716 -3.09 -73.48 -25.50
CA ALA A 716 -4.09 -72.92 -24.58
C ALA A 716 -3.46 -72.40 -23.28
N GLN A 717 -2.49 -73.12 -22.72
CA GLN A 717 -1.76 -72.67 -21.53
C GLN A 717 -0.88 -71.45 -21.81
N GLN A 718 -0.23 -71.40 -22.98
CA GLN A 718 0.57 -70.24 -23.41
C GLN A 718 -0.29 -68.99 -23.59
N ILE A 719 -1.45 -69.10 -24.26
CA ILE A 719 -2.37 -67.96 -24.46
C ILE A 719 -2.94 -67.48 -23.12
N GLU A 720 -3.29 -68.38 -22.19
CA GLU A 720 -3.74 -68.00 -20.85
C GLU A 720 -2.63 -67.27 -20.06
N ALA A 721 -1.38 -67.71 -20.17
CA ALA A 721 -0.24 -67.06 -19.52
C ALA A 721 0.02 -65.66 -20.09
N VAL A 722 0.08 -65.54 -21.43
CA VAL A 722 0.28 -64.25 -22.12
C VAL A 722 -0.88 -63.30 -21.81
N TYR A 723 -2.13 -63.77 -21.88
CA TYR A 723 -3.31 -62.96 -21.53
C TYR A 723 -3.22 -62.41 -20.11
N ARG A 724 -2.84 -63.22 -19.12
CA ARG A 724 -2.68 -62.77 -17.73
C ARG A 724 -1.57 -61.75 -17.57
N GLU A 725 -0.44 -61.94 -18.26
CA GLU A 725 0.68 -61.01 -18.21
C GLU A 725 0.32 -59.66 -18.86
N THR A 726 -0.28 -59.68 -20.05
CA THR A 726 -0.78 -58.47 -20.73
C THR A 726 -1.86 -57.76 -19.90
N CYS A 727 -2.75 -58.51 -19.23
CA CYS A 727 -3.78 -57.94 -18.34
C CYS A 727 -3.14 -57.26 -17.14
N SER A 728 -2.17 -57.90 -16.49
CA SER A 728 -1.44 -57.31 -15.37
C SER A 728 -0.70 -56.02 -15.77
N GLN A 729 -0.10 -55.97 -16.95
CA GLN A 729 0.58 -54.77 -17.46
C GLN A 729 -0.42 -53.64 -17.76
N ALA A 730 -1.56 -53.97 -18.38
CA ALA A 730 -2.63 -53.01 -18.65
C ALA A 730 -3.23 -52.44 -17.35
N ASP A 731 -3.48 -53.30 -16.35
CA ASP A 731 -4.03 -52.89 -15.05
C ASP A 731 -3.05 -52.01 -14.25
N GLN A 732 -1.75 -52.30 -14.30
CA GLN A 732 -0.73 -51.45 -13.66
C GLN A 732 -0.70 -50.04 -14.27
N ILE A 733 -0.71 -49.93 -15.60
CA ILE A 733 -0.72 -48.64 -16.29
C ILE A 733 -2.05 -47.90 -16.03
N ALA A 734 -3.18 -48.60 -16.13
CA ALA A 734 -4.51 -48.04 -15.88
C ALA A 734 -4.67 -47.55 -14.44
N GLY A 735 -4.10 -48.25 -13.46
CA GLY A 735 -4.11 -47.85 -12.05
C GLY A 735 -3.21 -46.65 -11.74
N GLY A 736 -2.09 -46.47 -12.45
CA GLY A 736 -1.17 -45.35 -12.26
C GLY A 736 -1.61 -44.03 -12.90
N LEU A 737 -2.32 -44.09 -14.04
CA LEU A 737 -2.78 -42.92 -14.81
C LEU A 737 -3.61 -41.90 -14.00
N PRO A 738 -4.60 -42.29 -13.16
CA PRO A 738 -5.35 -41.34 -12.35
C PRO A 738 -4.49 -40.51 -11.41
N GLN A 739 -3.47 -41.11 -10.80
CA GLN A 739 -2.55 -40.41 -9.89
C GLN A 739 -1.66 -39.43 -10.66
N GLN A 740 -1.13 -39.84 -11.81
CA GLN A 740 -0.35 -38.96 -12.70
C GLN A 740 -1.19 -37.78 -13.20
N ARG A 741 -2.45 -38.01 -13.60
CA ARG A 741 -3.37 -36.95 -14.03
C ARG A 741 -3.69 -35.98 -12.89
N LYS A 742 -3.86 -36.47 -11.67
CA LYS A 742 -4.05 -35.60 -10.48
C LYS A 742 -2.82 -34.73 -10.23
N LEU A 743 -1.62 -35.29 -10.29
CA LEU A 743 -0.36 -34.55 -10.18
C LEU A 743 -0.22 -33.49 -11.29
N LEU A 744 -0.63 -33.80 -12.52
CA LEU A 744 -0.62 -32.85 -13.64
C LEU A 744 -1.56 -31.67 -13.38
N LEU A 745 -2.78 -31.92 -12.87
CA LEU A 745 -3.73 -30.86 -12.50
C LEU A 745 -3.21 -29.99 -11.36
N GLU A 746 -2.57 -30.58 -10.35
CA GLU A 746 -1.93 -29.84 -9.26
C GLU A 746 -0.80 -28.94 -9.80
N LEU A 747 0.06 -29.47 -10.68
CA LEU A 747 1.12 -28.71 -11.36
C LEU A 747 0.56 -27.57 -12.23
N ASP A 748 -0.49 -27.83 -13.01
CA ASP A 748 -1.14 -26.82 -13.85
C ASP A 748 -1.71 -25.68 -12.98
N SER A 749 -2.33 -25.99 -11.84
CA SER A 749 -2.84 -24.98 -10.91
C SER A 749 -1.74 -24.12 -10.28
N GLN A 750 -0.59 -24.73 -9.94
CA GLN A 750 0.57 -24.02 -9.41
C GLN A 750 1.19 -23.10 -10.47
N LEU A 751 1.30 -23.57 -11.71
CA LEU A 751 1.75 -22.78 -12.84
C LEU A 751 0.77 -21.65 -13.18
N GLU A 752 -0.54 -21.83 -13.01
CA GLU A 752 -1.47 -20.72 -13.23
C GLU A 752 -1.26 -19.59 -12.20
N MET A 753 -1.10 -19.94 -10.91
CA MET A 753 -0.81 -18.97 -9.85
C MET A 753 0.50 -18.22 -10.11
N LEU A 754 1.56 -18.94 -10.44
CA LEU A 754 2.84 -18.33 -10.73
C LEU A 754 2.78 -17.48 -12.04
N GLN A 755 1.92 -17.81 -13.01
CA GLN A 755 1.72 -17.00 -14.22
C GLN A 755 1.16 -15.63 -13.87
N THR A 756 0.18 -15.58 -12.96
CA THR A 756 -0.36 -14.30 -12.48
C THR A 756 0.71 -13.48 -11.75
N THR A 757 1.64 -14.16 -11.07
CA THR A 757 2.78 -13.51 -10.40
C THR A 757 3.77 -12.94 -11.41
N ALA A 758 4.05 -13.64 -12.51
CA ALA A 758 4.85 -13.14 -13.63
C ALA A 758 4.20 -11.89 -14.25
N GLN A 759 2.89 -11.89 -14.47
CA GLN A 759 2.18 -10.71 -14.99
C GLN A 759 2.25 -9.51 -14.04
N LYS A 760 2.17 -9.74 -12.71
CA LYS A 760 2.34 -8.68 -11.70
C LYS A 760 3.76 -8.10 -11.74
N ARG A 761 4.79 -8.95 -11.83
CA ARG A 761 6.19 -8.52 -12.02
C ARG A 761 6.33 -7.62 -13.25
N ASP A 762 5.78 -8.04 -14.39
CA ASP A 762 5.92 -7.31 -15.66
C ASP A 762 5.24 -5.94 -15.60
N ARG A 763 4.08 -5.85 -14.93
CA ARG A 763 3.42 -4.56 -14.64
C ARG A 763 4.28 -3.67 -13.73
N ALA A 764 4.79 -4.23 -12.64
CA ALA A 764 5.66 -3.50 -11.72
C ALA A 764 6.95 -3.00 -12.40
N GLN A 765 7.52 -3.75 -13.35
CA GLN A 765 8.66 -3.33 -14.16
C GLN A 765 8.32 -2.16 -15.10
N LEU A 766 7.12 -2.13 -15.68
CA LEU A 766 6.64 -1.01 -16.49
C LEU A 766 6.44 0.24 -15.63
N GLU A 767 5.83 0.09 -14.46
CA GLU A 767 5.65 1.18 -13.48
C GLU A 767 6.99 1.72 -13.00
N LEU A 768 7.96 0.85 -12.68
CA LEU A 768 9.32 1.24 -12.31
C LEU A 768 9.95 2.14 -13.38
N LYS A 769 9.85 1.77 -14.66
CA LYS A 769 10.38 2.59 -15.77
C LYS A 769 9.72 3.98 -15.83
N GLN A 770 8.43 4.08 -15.53
CA GLN A 770 7.73 5.36 -15.48
C GLN A 770 8.15 6.18 -14.26
N SER A 771 8.14 5.59 -13.07
CA SER A 771 8.54 6.20 -11.81
C SER A 771 9.99 6.69 -11.85
N GLU A 772 10.89 5.96 -12.51
CA GLU A 772 12.27 6.42 -12.73
C GLU A 772 12.36 7.66 -13.62
N LYS A 773 11.57 7.73 -14.70
CA LYS A 773 11.54 8.92 -15.57
C LYS A 773 11.05 10.14 -14.78
N VAL A 774 10.00 9.97 -13.99
CA VAL A 774 9.45 11.02 -13.12
C VAL A 774 10.50 11.46 -12.08
N ARG A 775 11.16 10.51 -11.40
CA ARG A 775 12.24 10.80 -10.45
C ARG A 775 13.37 11.59 -11.10
N ARG A 776 13.85 11.18 -12.29
CA ARG A 776 14.91 11.88 -13.02
C ARG A 776 14.50 13.30 -13.38
N PHE A 777 13.26 13.50 -13.83
CA PHE A 777 12.72 14.83 -14.12
C PHE A 777 12.67 15.71 -12.87
N ILE A 778 12.19 15.21 -11.73
CA ILE A 778 12.15 15.96 -10.47
C ILE A 778 13.56 16.37 -10.03
N THR A 779 14.52 15.44 -10.03
CA THR A 779 15.92 15.74 -9.68
C THR A 779 16.52 16.78 -10.63
N PHE A 780 16.21 16.71 -11.93
CA PHE A 780 16.65 17.70 -12.90
C PHE A 780 16.02 19.08 -12.65
N ALA A 781 14.70 19.15 -12.47
CA ALA A 781 13.99 20.40 -12.18
C ALA A 781 14.55 21.07 -10.92
N ARG A 782 14.76 20.29 -9.85
CA ARG A 782 15.34 20.78 -8.60
C ARG A 782 16.74 21.37 -8.80
N LYS A 783 17.59 20.72 -9.60
CA LYS A 783 18.91 21.23 -9.98
C LYS A 783 18.80 22.57 -10.73
N VAL A 784 17.87 22.67 -11.69
CA VAL A 784 17.64 23.90 -12.46
C VAL A 784 17.22 25.06 -11.55
N TYR A 785 16.26 24.87 -10.64
CA TYR A 785 15.83 25.92 -9.70
C TYR A 785 16.96 26.36 -8.75
N LYS A 786 17.78 25.41 -8.29
CA LYS A 786 18.96 25.71 -7.45
C LYS A 786 19.99 26.58 -8.19
N GLU A 787 20.22 26.32 -9.48
CA GLU A 787 21.19 27.05 -10.31
C GLU A 787 20.64 28.37 -10.87
N ALA A 788 19.31 28.48 -11.03
CA ALA A 788 18.66 29.65 -11.61
C ALA A 788 18.76 30.90 -10.71
N GLY A 789 18.53 30.76 -9.40
CA GLY A 789 18.52 31.87 -8.44
C GLY A 789 19.76 32.78 -8.56
N PRO A 790 20.98 32.27 -8.34
CA PRO A 790 22.21 33.08 -8.44
C PRO A 790 22.44 33.72 -9.83
N ARG A 791 22.10 33.01 -10.91
CA ARG A 791 22.27 33.51 -12.28
C ARG A 791 21.31 34.65 -12.60
N ILE A 792 20.09 34.58 -12.07
CA ILE A 792 19.07 35.63 -12.24
C ILE A 792 19.47 36.86 -11.43
N THR A 793 19.92 36.69 -10.18
CA THR A 793 20.46 37.79 -9.36
C THR A 793 21.59 38.52 -10.08
N GLU A 794 22.56 37.76 -10.60
CA GLU A 794 23.70 38.34 -11.30
C GLU A 794 23.27 39.18 -12.51
N ARG A 795 22.30 38.69 -13.29
CA ARG A 795 21.77 39.42 -14.45
C ARG A 795 21.03 40.69 -14.05
N TYR A 796 20.25 40.66 -12.97
CA TYR A 796 19.58 41.87 -12.48
C TYR A 796 20.58 42.89 -11.97
N VAL A 797 21.57 42.49 -11.15
CA VAL A 797 22.62 43.39 -10.65
C VAL A 797 23.36 44.06 -11.79
N GLN A 798 23.75 43.31 -12.83
CA GLN A 798 24.40 43.86 -14.02
C GLN A 798 23.52 44.88 -14.76
N THR A 799 22.23 44.60 -14.90
CA THR A 799 21.28 45.47 -15.61
C THR A 799 21.03 46.76 -14.82
N ILE A 800 20.78 46.63 -13.52
CA ILE A 800 20.54 47.76 -12.60
C ILE A 800 21.80 48.62 -12.48
N SER A 801 22.98 48.00 -12.36
CA SER A 801 24.26 48.71 -12.28
C SER A 801 24.51 49.61 -13.50
N ARG A 802 24.23 49.11 -14.71
CA ARG A 802 24.36 49.89 -15.95
C ARG A 802 23.40 51.08 -16.01
N GLU A 803 22.14 50.89 -15.60
CA GLU A 803 21.16 51.98 -15.58
C GLU A 803 21.44 53.00 -14.47
N ALA A 804 21.91 52.53 -13.31
CA ALA A 804 22.33 53.40 -12.21
C ALA A 804 23.57 54.24 -12.59
N ASP A 805 24.54 53.65 -13.29
CA ASP A 805 25.70 54.37 -13.82
C ASP A 805 25.30 55.52 -14.74
N ARG A 806 24.38 55.25 -15.68
CA ARG A 806 23.83 56.26 -16.58
C ARG A 806 23.17 57.40 -15.81
N LEU A 807 22.28 57.08 -14.86
CA LEU A 807 21.56 58.08 -14.06
C LEU A 807 22.50 58.87 -13.15
N PHE A 808 23.53 58.24 -12.59
CA PHE A 808 24.48 58.91 -11.71
C PHE A 808 25.32 59.96 -12.43
N ARG A 809 25.77 59.66 -13.65
CA ARG A 809 26.50 60.60 -14.52
C ARG A 809 25.64 61.80 -14.90
N GLU A 810 24.36 61.57 -15.16
CA GLU A 810 23.36 62.60 -15.46
C GLU A 810 23.11 63.51 -14.23
N LEU A 811 22.88 62.92 -13.05
CA LEU A 811 22.63 63.67 -11.81
C LEU A 811 23.80 64.57 -11.37
N LEU A 812 25.05 64.11 -11.55
CA LEU A 812 26.24 64.89 -11.15
C LEU A 812 26.79 65.78 -12.27
N ASN A 813 26.27 65.67 -13.50
CA ASN A 813 26.78 66.33 -14.69
C ASN A 813 28.32 66.18 -14.84
N ARG A 814 28.84 64.99 -14.54
CA ARG A 814 30.27 64.65 -14.55
C ARG A 814 30.47 63.35 -15.34
N PRO A 815 30.89 63.40 -16.61
CA PRO A 815 30.99 62.22 -17.46
C PRO A 815 32.14 61.27 -17.08
N ASN A 816 33.11 61.73 -16.30
CA ASN A 816 34.31 60.98 -15.91
C ASN A 816 34.13 60.08 -14.67
N LEU A 817 32.92 60.05 -14.11
CA LEU A 817 32.57 59.17 -13.00
C LEU A 817 31.87 57.92 -13.53
N ALA A 818 32.15 56.77 -12.92
CA ALA A 818 31.39 55.55 -13.15
C ALA A 818 30.85 55.03 -11.82
N LEU A 819 29.60 54.56 -11.81
CA LEU A 819 29.00 53.88 -10.66
C LEU A 819 28.84 52.40 -10.97
N GLU A 820 29.23 51.56 -10.02
CA GLU A 820 29.01 50.12 -10.07
C GLU A 820 28.23 49.66 -8.83
N TRP A 821 27.14 48.94 -9.06
CA TRP A 821 26.42 48.21 -8.03
C TRP A 821 26.88 46.75 -8.02
N THR A 822 27.52 46.32 -6.94
CA THR A 822 28.18 45.00 -6.87
C THR A 822 27.22 43.86 -6.51
N ARG A 823 27.69 42.61 -6.60
CA ARG A 823 26.91 41.41 -6.19
C ARG A 823 26.60 41.37 -4.70
N GLU A 824 27.35 42.07 -3.87
CA GLU A 824 27.10 42.28 -2.43
C GLU A 824 26.22 43.51 -2.15
N TYR A 825 25.62 44.06 -3.20
CA TYR A 825 24.78 45.25 -3.20
C TYR A 825 25.49 46.49 -2.65
N ASP A 826 26.82 46.57 -2.84
CA ASP A 826 27.60 47.76 -2.52
C ASP A 826 27.59 48.76 -3.67
N ILE A 827 27.69 50.04 -3.36
CA ILE A 827 27.83 51.10 -4.37
C ILE A 827 29.29 51.54 -4.39
N LEU A 828 29.93 51.31 -5.53
CA LEU A 828 31.28 51.76 -5.82
C LEU A 828 31.22 52.88 -6.85
N VAL A 829 31.94 53.98 -6.58
CA VAL A 829 32.10 55.08 -7.52
C VAL A 829 33.57 55.17 -7.92
N GLN A 830 33.83 55.05 -9.21
CA GLN A 830 35.15 55.14 -9.80
C GLN A 830 35.36 56.53 -10.42
N GLU A 831 36.46 57.17 -10.05
CA GLU A 831 36.96 58.42 -10.64
C GLU A 831 38.39 58.18 -11.12
N GLY A 832 38.57 57.98 -12.43
CA GLY A 832 39.86 57.58 -13.00
C GLY A 832 40.35 56.23 -12.46
N ALA A 833 41.49 56.22 -11.75
CA ALA A 833 42.10 55.01 -11.17
C ALA A 833 41.66 54.72 -9.72
N HIS A 834 40.88 55.61 -9.09
CA HIS A 834 40.48 55.48 -7.69
C HIS A 834 39.03 55.04 -7.57
N THR A 835 38.80 54.00 -6.77
CA THR A 835 37.45 53.49 -6.45
C THR A 835 37.11 53.84 -5.00
N ARG A 836 35.97 54.49 -4.80
CA ARG A 836 35.45 54.86 -3.49
C ARG A 836 34.16 54.11 -3.20
N ARG A 837 34.02 53.58 -1.99
CA ARG A 837 32.76 53.03 -1.48
C ARG A 837 31.82 54.16 -1.08
N LEU A 838 30.52 53.89 -1.08
CA LEU A 838 29.48 54.85 -0.68
C LEU A 838 29.82 55.58 0.63
N VAL A 839 30.26 54.87 1.67
CA VAL A 839 30.62 55.44 2.99
C VAL A 839 31.69 56.54 2.88
N ASN A 840 32.57 56.48 1.88
CA ASN A 840 33.70 57.39 1.68
C ASN A 840 33.38 58.55 0.72
N LEU A 841 32.15 58.66 0.22
CA LEU A 841 31.69 59.77 -0.62
C LEU A 841 31.21 60.95 0.22
N SER A 842 31.20 62.16 -0.34
CA SER A 842 30.57 63.31 0.33
C SER A 842 29.06 63.12 0.45
N GLY A 843 28.40 63.75 1.43
CA GLY A 843 26.95 63.57 1.66
C GLY A 843 26.08 63.79 0.41
N GLY A 844 26.42 64.77 -0.42
CA GLY A 844 25.74 65.00 -1.71
C GLY A 844 26.02 63.92 -2.76
N GLU A 845 27.23 63.36 -2.81
CA GLU A 845 27.57 62.25 -3.72
C GLU A 845 26.94 60.93 -3.26
N GLN A 846 26.88 60.68 -1.95
CA GLN A 846 26.16 59.54 -1.37
C GLN A 846 24.68 59.59 -1.76
N MET A 847 24.07 60.76 -1.64
CA MET A 847 22.68 61.00 -2.00
C MET A 847 22.43 60.72 -3.49
N CYS A 848 23.26 61.27 -4.39
CA CYS A 848 23.13 61.06 -5.83
C CYS A 848 23.34 59.58 -6.22
N ALA A 849 24.31 58.91 -5.62
CA ALA A 849 24.63 57.51 -5.91
C ALA A 849 23.50 56.57 -5.45
N ALA A 850 22.99 56.78 -4.23
CA ALA A 850 21.85 56.03 -3.70
C ALA A 850 20.57 56.29 -4.50
N LEU A 851 20.33 57.54 -4.90
CA LEU A 851 19.19 57.92 -5.75
C LEU A 851 19.27 57.25 -7.12
N ALA A 852 20.45 57.25 -7.76
CA ALA A 852 20.65 56.62 -9.07
C ALA A 852 20.36 55.10 -9.03
N VAL A 853 20.85 54.39 -8.01
CA VAL A 853 20.58 52.95 -7.84
C VAL A 853 19.10 52.70 -7.55
N ARG A 854 18.43 53.53 -6.72
CA ARG A 854 16.99 53.36 -6.45
C ARG A 854 16.12 53.62 -7.67
N LEU A 855 16.42 54.66 -8.45
CA LEU A 855 15.73 54.93 -9.72
C LEU A 855 15.93 53.78 -10.71
N ALA A 856 17.14 53.21 -10.78
CA ALA A 856 17.42 52.05 -11.61
C ALA A 856 16.68 50.79 -11.13
N LEU A 857 16.59 50.57 -9.81
CA LEU A 857 15.81 49.49 -9.21
C LEU A 857 14.32 49.61 -9.54
N LEU A 858 13.75 50.82 -9.38
CA LEU A 858 12.37 51.10 -9.76
C LEU A 858 12.12 50.75 -11.22
N ARG A 859 12.97 51.22 -12.12
CA ARG A 859 12.80 51.00 -13.56
C ARG A 859 12.96 49.55 -14.00
N VAL A 860 13.85 48.77 -13.38
CA VAL A 860 14.12 47.39 -13.80
C VAL A 860 13.15 46.39 -13.15
N LEU A 861 12.65 46.68 -11.95
CA LEU A 861 11.87 45.72 -11.15
C LEU A 861 10.38 46.04 -11.06
N ALA A 862 9.98 47.30 -11.24
CA ALA A 862 8.59 47.71 -11.16
C ALA A 862 8.15 48.37 -12.47
N ASP A 863 7.02 47.93 -13.04
CA ASP A 863 6.30 48.67 -14.09
C ASP A 863 5.52 49.86 -13.48
N VAL A 864 6.08 50.49 -12.45
CA VAL A 864 5.50 51.59 -11.68
C VAL A 864 6.35 52.83 -11.92
N ASP A 865 5.89 53.68 -12.83
CA ASP A 865 6.59 54.91 -13.23
C ASP A 865 6.33 56.08 -12.26
N ILE A 866 6.21 55.78 -10.95
CA ILE A 866 5.95 56.76 -9.90
C ILE A 866 6.98 56.62 -8.79
N ALA A 867 7.56 57.75 -8.35
CA ALA A 867 8.45 57.78 -7.19
C ALA A 867 8.17 58.99 -6.30
N PHE A 868 8.40 58.82 -5.00
CA PHE A 868 8.27 59.88 -4.00
C PHE A 868 9.59 60.08 -3.25
N PHE A 869 10.02 61.34 -3.20
CA PHE A 869 11.25 61.76 -2.55
C PHE A 869 10.97 62.77 -1.46
N ASP A 870 11.15 62.38 -0.20
CA ASP A 870 10.96 63.26 0.96
C ASP A 870 12.29 63.90 1.39
N GLU A 871 12.40 65.21 1.16
CA GLU A 871 13.57 66.07 1.42
C GLU A 871 14.90 65.57 0.82
N PRO A 872 14.98 65.40 -0.51
CA PRO A 872 16.18 64.86 -1.16
C PRO A 872 17.40 65.80 -1.12
N THR A 873 17.23 67.05 -0.68
CA THR A 873 18.29 68.06 -0.59
C THR A 873 18.93 68.18 0.80
N THR A 874 18.55 67.32 1.74
CA THR A 874 19.11 67.29 3.08
C THR A 874 20.63 67.10 3.03
N ASN A 875 21.41 67.89 3.77
CA ASN A 875 22.88 67.86 3.82
C ASN A 875 23.62 68.22 2.49
N MET A 876 22.98 69.00 1.59
CA MET A 876 23.60 69.49 0.36
C MET A 876 23.81 71.01 0.37
N ASP A 877 24.92 71.47 -0.21
CA ASP A 877 25.23 72.88 -0.44
C ASP A 877 24.37 73.47 -1.58
N ARG A 878 24.17 74.80 -1.55
CA ARG A 878 23.28 75.52 -2.49
C ARG A 878 23.50 75.18 -3.98
N PRO A 879 24.75 75.11 -4.50
CA PRO A 879 24.98 74.76 -5.91
C PRO A 879 24.56 73.32 -6.25
N ARG A 880 24.79 72.37 -5.34
CA ARG A 880 24.42 70.95 -5.56
C ARG A 880 22.93 70.72 -5.42
N ARG A 881 22.24 71.46 -4.54
CA ARG A 881 20.76 71.44 -4.45
C ARG A 881 20.12 71.88 -5.75
N GLN A 882 20.61 72.97 -6.34
CA GLN A 882 20.14 73.45 -7.64
C GLN A 882 20.43 72.45 -8.76
N SER A 883 21.63 71.86 -8.79
CA SER A 883 21.99 70.82 -9.76
C SER A 883 21.11 69.57 -9.64
N LEU A 884 20.80 69.16 -8.41
CA LEU A 884 19.89 68.03 -8.14
C LEU A 884 18.45 68.36 -8.56
N ALA A 885 17.98 69.58 -8.28
CA ALA A 885 16.65 70.04 -8.70
C ALA A 885 16.52 70.06 -10.23
N GLU A 886 17.52 70.58 -10.94
CA GLU A 886 17.60 70.57 -12.40
C GLU A 886 17.68 69.14 -12.95
N ALA A 887 18.49 68.28 -12.34
CA ALA A 887 18.62 66.90 -12.78
C ALA A 887 17.31 66.12 -12.57
N ILE A 888 16.67 66.21 -11.41
CA ILE A 888 15.37 65.55 -11.15
C ILE A 888 14.28 66.08 -12.08
N ALA A 889 14.24 67.39 -12.35
CA ALA A 889 13.30 67.98 -13.29
C ALA A 889 13.51 67.46 -14.73
N ASN A 890 14.75 67.14 -15.11
CA ASN A 890 15.09 66.61 -16.43
C ASN A 890 14.88 65.09 -16.58
N ILE A 891 14.61 64.34 -15.49
CA ILE A 891 14.30 62.91 -15.57
C ILE A 891 12.90 62.72 -16.17
N LYS A 892 12.83 62.58 -17.50
CA LYS A 892 11.58 62.27 -18.24
C LYS A 892 11.21 60.78 -18.26
N THR A 893 12.04 59.95 -17.63
CA THR A 893 11.90 58.49 -17.65
C THR A 893 10.71 58.00 -16.81
N PHE A 894 10.24 58.80 -15.84
CA PHE A 894 9.10 58.47 -14.98
C PHE A 894 7.88 59.29 -15.37
N ARG A 895 6.68 58.71 -15.23
CA ARG A 895 5.42 59.37 -15.54
C ARG A 895 5.06 60.42 -14.50
N GLN A 896 5.37 60.16 -13.22
CA GLN A 896 5.22 61.13 -12.14
C GLN A 896 6.34 61.01 -11.09
N LEU A 897 6.97 62.13 -10.79
CA LEU A 897 7.92 62.24 -9.68
C LEU A 897 7.37 63.22 -8.65
N PHE A 898 7.33 62.82 -7.39
CA PHE A 898 6.91 63.68 -6.28
C PHE A 898 8.12 64.05 -5.46
N VAL A 899 8.40 65.35 -5.35
CA VAL A 899 9.50 65.87 -4.53
C VAL A 899 8.91 66.71 -3.41
N ILE A 900 9.11 66.30 -2.17
CA ILE A 900 8.72 67.07 -0.99
C ILE A 900 9.94 67.82 -0.50
N SER A 901 9.83 69.15 -0.38
CA SER A 901 10.93 69.99 0.08
C SER A 901 10.42 71.22 0.82
N HIS A 902 11.25 71.79 1.68
CA HIS A 902 11.06 73.13 2.25
C HIS A 902 11.91 74.19 1.53
N ASP A 903 12.57 73.80 0.44
CA ASP A 903 13.56 74.59 -0.29
C ASP A 903 12.96 75.20 -1.56
N ASP A 904 13.04 76.52 -1.67
CA ASP A 904 12.57 77.34 -2.79
C ASP A 904 13.22 76.95 -4.14
N THR A 905 14.35 76.21 -4.13
CA THR A 905 15.04 75.75 -5.35
C THR A 905 14.17 74.86 -6.24
N PHE A 906 13.28 74.03 -5.67
CA PHE A 906 12.37 73.22 -6.47
C PHE A 906 11.16 74.00 -7.00
N GLU A 907 10.82 75.14 -6.40
CA GLU A 907 9.73 76.00 -6.88
C GLU A 907 10.05 76.64 -8.23
N GLN A 908 11.35 76.87 -8.51
CA GLN A 908 11.80 77.55 -9.72
C GLN A 908 12.05 76.62 -10.91
N VAL A 909 12.26 75.33 -10.65
CA VAL A 909 12.82 74.37 -11.63
C VAL A 909 11.83 73.28 -12.04
N THR A 910 10.75 73.08 -11.28
CA THR A 910 9.78 72.00 -11.52
C THR A 910 8.55 72.45 -12.30
N GLU A 911 7.95 71.51 -13.04
CA GLU A 911 6.80 71.78 -13.91
C GLU A 911 5.52 72.10 -13.13
N ASN A 912 5.36 71.51 -11.94
CA ASN A 912 4.15 71.64 -11.12
C ASN A 912 4.51 71.84 -9.64
N VAL A 913 4.08 72.96 -9.05
CA VAL A 913 4.33 73.29 -7.63
C VAL A 913 3.01 73.27 -6.85
N ILE A 914 3.01 72.55 -5.72
CA ILE A 914 1.87 72.40 -4.80
C ILE A 914 2.27 73.00 -3.47
N LEU A 915 1.70 74.16 -3.15
CA LEU A 915 1.95 74.87 -1.89
C LEU A 915 1.06 74.32 -0.77
N VAL A 916 1.67 74.00 0.36
CA VAL A 916 1.00 73.48 1.56
C VAL A 916 1.18 74.47 2.71
N GLU A 917 0.09 75.17 3.03
CA GLU A 917 0.05 76.12 4.15
C GLU A 917 -0.47 75.46 5.43
N ARG A 918 0.00 75.92 6.59
CA ARG A 918 -0.43 75.42 7.91
C ARG A 918 -1.88 75.82 8.20
N GLU A 919 -2.71 74.86 8.61
CA GLU A 919 -4.03 75.16 9.17
C GLU A 919 -3.87 75.66 10.62
N VAL A 920 -4.41 76.84 10.90
CA VAL A 920 -4.47 77.43 12.25
C VAL A 920 -5.57 76.77 13.06
#